data_AF-A0A9P3MD26-F1
#
_entry.id   AF-A0A9P3MD26-F1
#
_cell.length_a   1.000
_cell.length_b   1.000
_cell.length_c   1.000
_cell.angle_alpha   90.00
_cell.angle_beta   90.00
_cell.angle_gamma   90.00
#
_symmetry.space_group_name_H-M   'P 1'
#
loop_
_entity.id
_entity.type
_entity.pdbx_description
1 polymer ?
#
loop_
_entity_poly.entity_id
_entity_poly.type
_entity_poly.pdbx_seq_one_letter_code
_entity_poly.pdbx_strand_id
1 'polypeptide(L)'
;MRRGGARADMSRGIVIVTPGLDAVFKAARASGTLNLSGNDLKEVPPEVYSLLDDVPQTEKWWESVELQKVLLSQNSLTQVSEEIGRLPCLTWIDVSYNALARLPAAIGKLVELKSLLASHNKLEALPEEIGGATNLVKLDVSHNALESLPLGLASCTLLAHLEASANRIVSLPASLAACTALSHLNLENNLLQSIPSPLFSSLRNLRHLDLGRNQLQSLPDDIGSLSSLIHLNAFQNCLVSIPSTISGCTSLLELHLGRNKLKQLPSEIGHLPSLVTLSVPSNKLEDLPPSIRRLKIQALDVSDNDLPTLPAWLGCMASLQRVAAAGNPIRTIRSTLINGPAKNLLDYLRSRMPATSPADDDSDTASAAAAATPREPIQEPPAAAAAALPAAQAVPAAPAAEAARVPQKSQLGQSEEMRGGGMGGEEGAGEDGADGGEAGAAATVVAAVAEPWLRECFEGGALHLSKKSLTELPRGVMALAAGDIPLTSVNASSNAITSVPSHLSDCTALTELDLSVNRITSWPSLCLRSLPALRTLSLANNPLGQLPLSAPEDVPALLHLNLSSCCSAPSSPLLAPSFSLAGFSRLTELHLRGNRLTTFPPGFDSLPSLRALNLSQNQIESIPLAITQLSRLESLDVSDNNIPMLLPQLGLLKTLSLLRVDGNPIRTIRWSIINGGTKALLAYLEDRIPAEVASMRS
;
A
#
# COMPACT_ATOMS: atom_id res chain seq x y z
N MET A 1 -11.86 64.92 -46.69
CA MET A 1 -12.52 65.61 -45.55
C MET A 1 -12.40 64.72 -44.30
N ARG A 2 -12.48 65.33 -43.11
CA ARG A 2 -12.52 64.80 -41.72
C ARG A 2 -12.99 63.33 -41.52
N ARG A 3 -12.63 62.60 -40.44
CA ARG A 3 -11.51 62.60 -39.44
C ARG A 3 -11.85 61.45 -38.47
N GLY A 4 -10.89 60.62 -38.02
CA GLY A 4 -11.21 59.59 -37.01
C GLY A 4 -10.17 58.47 -36.90
N GLY A 5 -9.01 58.77 -36.33
CA GLY A 5 -8.04 57.75 -35.92
C GLY A 5 -8.11 57.52 -34.42
N ALA A 6 -8.11 56.24 -34.00
CA ALA A 6 -7.82 55.83 -32.64
C ALA A 6 -6.91 54.61 -32.68
N ARG A 7 -5.78 54.68 -31.96
CA ARG A 7 -4.92 53.52 -31.71
C ARG A 7 -5.68 52.53 -30.83
N ALA A 8 -5.69 51.26 -31.20
CA ALA A 8 -5.88 50.15 -30.28
C ALA A 8 -4.64 49.26 -30.38
N ASP A 9 -4.11 48.89 -29.22
CA ASP A 9 -2.75 48.39 -29.02
C ASP A 9 -2.46 47.06 -29.74
N MET A 10 -1.28 46.93 -30.33
CA MET A 10 -0.76 45.64 -30.81
C MET A 10 0.05 44.96 -29.70
N SER A 11 -0.59 44.70 -28.56
CA SER A 11 -0.05 43.79 -27.55
C SER A 11 -0.34 42.34 -27.96
N ARG A 12 0.30 41.89 -29.05
CA ARG A 12 0.54 40.45 -29.25
C ARG A 12 1.41 39.99 -28.08
N GLY A 13 0.78 39.41 -27.07
CA GLY A 13 1.47 38.67 -26.03
C GLY A 13 2.25 37.56 -26.69
N ILE A 14 3.55 37.77 -26.89
CA ILE A 14 4.49 36.67 -27.07
C ILE A 14 4.46 35.94 -25.73
N VAL A 15 3.64 34.90 -25.65
CA VAL A 15 3.71 33.93 -24.57
C VAL A 15 5.12 33.36 -24.67
N ILE A 16 5.96 33.70 -23.68
CA ILE A 16 7.29 33.11 -23.55
C ILE A 16 7.04 31.69 -23.03
N VAL A 17 6.69 30.80 -23.95
CA VAL A 17 6.69 29.36 -23.71
C VAL A 17 8.10 29.02 -23.26
N THR A 18 8.21 28.42 -22.07
CA THR A 18 9.52 28.06 -21.53
C THR A 18 10.16 27.01 -22.46
N PRO A 19 11.48 27.08 -22.75
CA PRO A 19 12.10 26.23 -23.77
C PRO A 19 11.96 24.70 -23.60
N GLY A 20 11.49 24.24 -22.43
CA GLY A 20 11.18 22.83 -22.18
C GLY A 20 9.79 22.37 -22.65
N LEU A 21 8.77 23.24 -22.65
CA LEU A 21 7.40 22.83 -22.97
C LEU A 21 7.21 22.44 -24.44
N ASP A 22 7.83 23.15 -25.37
CA ASP A 22 7.78 22.81 -26.81
C ASP A 22 8.34 21.41 -27.09
N ALA A 23 9.41 21.02 -26.39
CA ALA A 23 10.01 19.69 -26.52
C ALA A 23 9.06 18.59 -25.98
N VAL A 24 8.38 18.87 -24.87
CA VAL A 24 7.37 17.96 -24.29
C VAL A 24 6.14 17.85 -25.20
N PHE A 25 5.63 18.94 -25.75
CA PHE A 25 4.51 18.94 -26.69
C PHE A 25 4.85 18.22 -28.01
N LYS A 26 6.07 18.38 -28.53
CA LYS A 26 6.56 17.61 -29.67
C LYS A 26 6.65 16.12 -29.37
N ALA A 27 7.17 15.74 -28.19
CA ALA A 27 7.22 14.35 -27.76
C ALA A 27 5.82 13.75 -27.55
N ALA A 28 4.87 14.54 -27.06
CA ALA A 28 3.48 14.15 -26.89
C ALA A 28 2.79 13.93 -28.25
N ARG A 29 2.97 14.84 -29.23
CA ARG A 29 2.51 14.64 -30.62
C ARG A 29 3.09 13.38 -31.27
N ALA A 30 4.34 13.03 -30.98
CA ALA A 30 4.96 11.82 -31.54
C ALA A 30 4.55 10.49 -30.86
N SER A 31 4.02 10.53 -29.64
CA SER A 31 3.80 9.34 -28.81
C SER A 31 2.36 9.14 -28.33
N GLY A 32 1.48 10.13 -28.50
CA GLY A 32 0.15 10.18 -27.87
C GLY A 32 0.19 10.25 -26.34
N THR A 33 1.36 10.46 -25.72
CA THR A 33 1.53 10.51 -24.26
C THR A 33 2.13 11.85 -23.84
N LEU A 34 1.35 12.63 -23.09
CA LEU A 34 1.81 13.86 -22.45
C LEU A 34 2.15 13.58 -20.99
N ASN A 35 3.39 13.84 -20.58
CA ASN A 35 3.78 13.84 -19.17
C ASN A 35 4.23 15.24 -18.74
N LEU A 36 3.49 15.81 -17.80
CA LEU A 36 3.74 17.09 -17.14
C LEU A 36 3.75 16.91 -15.61
N SER A 37 3.95 15.70 -15.10
CA SER A 37 4.02 15.40 -13.67
C SER A 37 5.23 16.06 -13.00
N GLY A 38 5.11 16.52 -11.74
CA GLY A 38 6.25 17.03 -10.96
C GLY A 38 6.78 18.41 -11.40
N ASN A 39 5.99 19.22 -12.12
CA ASN A 39 6.42 20.50 -12.69
C ASN A 39 5.84 21.73 -11.95
N ASP A 40 5.36 21.55 -10.71
CA ASP A 40 4.73 22.60 -9.87
C ASP A 40 3.60 23.39 -10.55
N LEU A 41 2.90 22.76 -11.51
CA LEU A 41 1.82 23.40 -12.28
C LEU A 41 0.63 23.76 -11.37
N LYS A 42 0.15 25.00 -11.48
CA LYS A 42 -1.06 25.50 -10.77
C LYS A 42 -2.35 25.33 -11.58
N GLU A 43 -2.20 25.32 -12.89
CA GLU A 43 -3.23 25.07 -13.89
C GLU A 43 -2.64 24.24 -15.03
N VAL A 44 -3.50 23.53 -15.76
CA VAL A 44 -3.09 22.78 -16.96
C VAL A 44 -2.96 23.79 -18.11
N PRO A 45 -1.80 23.87 -18.80
CA PRO A 45 -1.64 24.82 -19.90
C PRO A 45 -2.70 24.64 -20.99
N PRO A 46 -3.35 25.70 -21.50
CA PRO A 46 -4.44 25.59 -22.47
C PRO A 46 -4.00 24.89 -23.77
N GLU A 47 -2.73 24.99 -24.14
CA GLU A 47 -2.11 24.36 -25.31
C GLU A 47 -2.19 22.82 -25.26
N VAL A 48 -2.42 22.22 -24.08
CA VAL A 48 -2.66 20.78 -23.92
C VAL A 48 -3.96 20.36 -24.61
N TYR A 49 -5.01 21.19 -24.54
CA TYR A 49 -6.33 20.89 -25.08
C TYR A 49 -6.45 21.17 -26.58
N SER A 50 -5.52 21.95 -27.14
CA SER A 50 -5.44 22.32 -28.56
C SER A 50 -4.14 21.83 -29.23
N LEU A 51 -3.52 20.77 -28.70
CA LEU A 51 -2.17 20.30 -29.08
C LEU A 51 -1.99 20.00 -30.58
N LEU A 52 -3.09 19.70 -31.28
CA LEU A 52 -3.14 19.39 -32.71
C LEU A 52 -3.70 20.52 -33.59
N ASP A 53 -4.26 21.57 -33.00
CA ASP A 53 -4.90 22.66 -33.77
C ASP A 53 -3.85 23.58 -34.42
N ASP A 54 -2.75 23.86 -33.70
CA ASP A 54 -1.64 24.72 -34.15
C ASP A 54 -0.30 23.96 -34.19
N VAL A 55 -0.23 22.88 -35.00
CA VAL A 55 1.05 22.19 -35.25
C VAL A 55 2.01 23.12 -36.03
N PRO A 56 3.23 23.40 -35.54
CA PRO A 56 4.17 24.27 -36.23
C PRO A 56 4.50 23.77 -37.65
N GLN A 57 4.61 24.65 -38.64
CA GLN A 57 4.94 24.25 -40.03
C GLN A 57 6.30 23.56 -40.20
N THR A 58 7.16 23.60 -39.17
CA THR A 58 8.42 22.85 -39.09
C THR A 58 8.23 21.38 -38.68
N GLU A 59 7.01 20.97 -38.31
CA GLU A 59 6.65 19.61 -37.91
C GLU A 59 5.69 18.98 -38.93
N LYS A 60 5.86 17.68 -39.16
CA LYS A 60 4.99 16.90 -40.04
C LYS A 60 3.70 16.56 -39.31
N TRP A 61 2.69 17.42 -39.42
CA TRP A 61 1.41 17.25 -38.72
C TRP A 61 0.70 15.90 -39.00
N TRP A 62 0.97 15.27 -40.14
CA TRP A 62 0.45 13.94 -40.51
C TRP A 62 1.18 12.76 -39.81
N GLU A 63 2.28 13.01 -39.10
CA GLU A 63 2.94 12.04 -38.21
C GLU A 63 2.51 12.22 -36.74
N SER A 64 1.65 13.21 -36.44
CA SER A 64 1.10 13.44 -35.10
C SER A 64 0.06 12.39 -34.71
N VAL A 65 0.17 11.91 -33.47
CA VAL A 65 -0.76 10.99 -32.81
C VAL A 65 -1.63 11.78 -31.84
N GLU A 66 -2.93 11.48 -31.79
CA GLU A 66 -3.85 12.05 -30.79
C GLU A 66 -3.45 11.65 -29.37
N LEU A 67 -3.74 12.51 -28.39
CA LEU A 67 -3.45 12.22 -26.99
C LEU A 67 -4.29 11.03 -26.50
N GLN A 68 -3.59 9.95 -26.14
CA GLN A 68 -4.12 8.76 -25.51
C GLN A 68 -3.84 8.71 -24.02
N LYS A 69 -2.80 9.41 -23.54
CA LYS A 69 -2.41 9.45 -22.12
C LYS A 69 -2.01 10.85 -21.69
N VAL A 70 -2.52 11.29 -20.54
CA VAL A 70 -2.14 12.55 -19.90
C VAL A 70 -1.76 12.28 -18.45
N LEU A 71 -0.52 12.60 -18.09
CA LEU A 71 0.05 12.44 -16.75
C LEU A 71 0.36 13.84 -16.20
N LEU A 72 -0.39 14.25 -15.18
CA LEU A 72 -0.37 15.55 -14.51
C LEU A 72 -0.13 15.40 -12.99
N SER A 73 0.37 14.24 -12.57
CA SER A 73 0.52 13.90 -11.16
C SER A 73 1.57 14.76 -10.43
N GLN A 74 1.50 14.86 -9.10
CA GLN A 74 2.49 15.59 -8.29
C GLN A 74 2.65 17.05 -8.74
N ASN A 75 1.55 17.78 -8.84
CA ASN A 75 1.52 19.20 -9.19
C ASN A 75 0.70 19.97 -8.13
N SER A 76 0.45 21.27 -8.37
CA SER A 76 -0.37 22.13 -7.52
C SER A 76 -1.71 22.49 -8.19
N LEU A 77 -2.25 21.62 -9.05
CA LEU A 77 -3.47 21.89 -9.82
C LEU A 77 -4.67 22.02 -8.88
N THR A 78 -5.44 23.10 -9.04
CA THR A 78 -6.67 23.35 -8.27
C THR A 78 -7.95 22.95 -9.02
N GLN A 79 -7.87 22.88 -10.36
CA GLN A 79 -8.94 22.46 -11.26
C GLN A 79 -8.37 21.84 -12.55
N VAL A 80 -9.18 21.04 -13.24
CA VAL A 80 -8.96 20.61 -14.63
C VAL A 80 -10.05 21.25 -15.49
N SER A 81 -9.71 21.73 -16.69
CA SER A 81 -10.66 22.42 -17.57
C SER A 81 -11.70 21.47 -18.17
N GLU A 82 -12.92 21.96 -18.42
CA GLU A 82 -13.92 21.28 -19.25
C GLU A 82 -13.43 21.02 -20.69
N GLU A 83 -12.36 21.71 -21.12
CA GLU A 83 -11.71 21.46 -22.41
C GLU A 83 -11.01 20.10 -22.50
N ILE A 84 -10.82 19.37 -21.39
CA ILE A 84 -10.35 17.98 -21.41
C ILE A 84 -11.24 17.09 -22.31
N GLY A 85 -12.54 17.41 -22.42
CA GLY A 85 -13.48 16.73 -23.30
C GLY A 85 -13.26 16.96 -24.81
N ARG A 86 -12.28 17.77 -25.21
CA ARG A 86 -11.83 17.90 -26.62
C ARG A 86 -10.86 16.81 -27.05
N LEU A 87 -10.41 15.94 -26.14
CA LEU A 87 -9.40 14.92 -26.40
C LEU A 87 -10.06 13.51 -26.39
N PRO A 88 -10.88 13.14 -27.40
CA PRO A 88 -11.75 11.97 -27.36
C PRO A 88 -11.00 10.63 -27.27
N CYS A 89 -9.75 10.59 -27.73
CA CYS A 89 -8.91 9.39 -27.76
C CYS A 89 -8.16 9.12 -26.44
N LEU A 90 -8.40 9.90 -25.37
CA LEU A 90 -7.80 9.68 -24.06
C LEU A 90 -8.24 8.35 -23.45
N THR A 91 -7.26 7.47 -23.24
CA THR A 91 -7.42 6.17 -22.57
C THR A 91 -6.93 6.17 -21.12
N TRP A 92 -6.05 7.12 -20.75
CA TRP A 92 -5.44 7.20 -19.43
C TRP A 92 -5.30 8.66 -18.99
N ILE A 93 -5.81 8.97 -17.79
CA ILE A 93 -5.62 10.26 -17.13
C ILE A 93 -5.08 9.99 -15.72
N ASP A 94 -3.99 10.66 -15.37
CA ASP A 94 -3.47 10.70 -14.01
C ASP A 94 -3.33 12.15 -13.55
N VAL A 95 -4.13 12.54 -12.56
CA VAL A 95 -4.11 13.85 -11.89
C VAL A 95 -3.84 13.68 -10.39
N SER A 96 -3.25 12.56 -9.98
CA SER A 96 -3.02 12.21 -8.57
C SER A 96 -2.01 13.15 -7.88
N TYR A 97 -2.05 13.29 -6.56
CA TYR A 97 -1.19 14.21 -5.80
C TYR A 97 -1.29 15.66 -6.32
N ASN A 98 -2.49 16.24 -6.21
CA ASN A 98 -2.79 17.61 -6.61
C ASN A 98 -3.70 18.26 -5.54
N ALA A 99 -4.27 19.44 -5.84
CA ALA A 99 -5.19 20.17 -4.96
C ALA A 99 -6.60 20.32 -5.57
N LEU A 100 -7.02 19.39 -6.44
CA LEU A 100 -8.29 19.45 -7.17
C LEU A 100 -9.47 19.37 -6.19
N ALA A 101 -10.37 20.36 -6.22
CA ALA A 101 -11.61 20.36 -5.43
C ALA A 101 -12.77 19.62 -6.12
N ARG A 102 -12.75 19.55 -7.46
CA ARG A 102 -13.73 18.83 -8.29
C ARG A 102 -13.08 18.32 -9.57
N LEU A 103 -13.70 17.31 -10.19
CA LEU A 103 -13.41 16.92 -11.57
C LEU A 103 -14.44 17.55 -12.54
N PRO A 104 -14.06 17.90 -13.78
CA PRO A 104 -14.97 18.49 -14.77
C PRO A 104 -15.97 17.46 -15.31
N ALA A 105 -17.18 17.93 -15.65
CA ALA A 105 -18.24 17.10 -16.22
C ALA A 105 -17.85 16.51 -17.59
N ALA A 106 -16.98 17.21 -18.33
CA ALA A 106 -16.40 16.76 -19.59
C ALA A 106 -15.68 15.40 -19.55
N ILE A 107 -15.30 14.86 -18.39
CA ILE A 107 -14.80 13.47 -18.29
C ILE A 107 -15.81 12.48 -18.88
N GLY A 108 -17.11 12.74 -18.75
CA GLY A 108 -18.17 11.91 -19.33
C GLY A 108 -18.18 11.85 -20.86
N LYS A 109 -17.45 12.73 -21.55
CA LYS A 109 -17.31 12.72 -23.02
C LYS A 109 -16.19 11.79 -23.49
N LEU A 110 -15.33 11.31 -22.57
CA LEU A 110 -14.14 10.52 -22.88
C LEU A 110 -14.49 9.04 -22.93
N VAL A 111 -15.17 8.64 -24.01
CA VAL A 111 -15.70 7.28 -24.18
C VAL A 111 -14.58 6.23 -24.22
N GLU A 112 -13.37 6.57 -24.69
CA GLU A 112 -12.20 5.66 -24.72
C GLU A 112 -11.42 5.56 -23.40
N LEU A 113 -11.83 6.32 -22.36
CA LEU A 113 -11.11 6.39 -21.08
C LEU A 113 -11.19 5.05 -20.33
N LYS A 114 -10.03 4.42 -20.10
CA LYS A 114 -9.89 3.11 -19.43
C LYS A 114 -9.36 3.22 -18.01
N SER A 115 -8.55 4.24 -17.72
CA SER A 115 -8.02 4.49 -16.38
C SER A 115 -8.09 5.97 -16.03
N LEU A 116 -8.74 6.28 -14.91
CA LEU A 116 -8.76 7.60 -14.30
C LEU A 116 -8.16 7.51 -12.89
N LEU A 117 -7.01 8.13 -12.70
CA LEU A 117 -6.32 8.23 -11.42
C LEU A 117 -6.39 9.68 -10.94
N ALA A 118 -7.02 9.90 -9.78
CA ALA A 118 -7.22 11.20 -9.15
C ALA A 118 -7.02 11.12 -7.63
N SER A 119 -6.16 10.19 -7.18
CA SER A 119 -5.88 9.99 -5.76
C SER A 119 -5.13 11.17 -5.13
N HIS A 120 -5.17 11.30 -3.81
CA HIS A 120 -4.49 12.37 -3.08
C HIS A 120 -4.82 13.78 -3.62
N ASN A 121 -6.11 14.12 -3.58
CA ASN A 121 -6.66 15.40 -4.00
C ASN A 121 -7.59 15.96 -2.91
N LYS A 122 -8.46 16.91 -3.26
CA LYS A 122 -9.47 17.52 -2.36
C LYS A 122 -10.88 17.35 -2.91
N LEU A 123 -11.14 16.28 -3.68
CA LEU A 123 -12.42 16.06 -4.35
C LEU A 123 -13.53 15.85 -3.31
N GLU A 124 -14.53 16.73 -3.32
CA GLU A 124 -15.72 16.64 -2.44
C GLU A 124 -16.82 15.77 -3.08
N ALA A 125 -16.89 15.74 -4.41
CA ALA A 125 -17.78 14.91 -5.19
C ALA A 125 -17.15 14.52 -6.55
N LEU A 126 -17.67 13.47 -7.16
CA LEU A 126 -17.42 13.12 -8.57
C LEU A 126 -18.61 13.57 -9.43
N PRO A 127 -18.41 14.01 -10.68
CA PRO A 127 -19.50 14.36 -11.59
C PRO A 127 -20.34 13.12 -11.94
N GLU A 128 -21.67 13.28 -12.02
CA GLU A 128 -22.59 12.22 -12.46
C GLU A 128 -22.30 11.78 -13.90
N GLU A 129 -21.80 12.72 -14.71
CA GLU A 129 -21.37 12.50 -16.08
C GLU A 129 -20.24 11.46 -16.21
N ILE A 130 -19.54 11.08 -15.13
CA ILE A 130 -18.50 10.02 -15.17
C ILE A 130 -19.03 8.71 -15.78
N GLY A 131 -20.33 8.44 -15.69
CA GLY A 131 -20.99 7.30 -16.34
C GLY A 131 -20.88 7.27 -17.87
N GLY A 132 -20.59 8.40 -18.52
CA GLY A 132 -20.34 8.47 -19.96
C GLY A 132 -19.00 7.86 -20.41
N ALA A 133 -18.03 7.73 -19.48
CA ALA A 133 -16.78 7.01 -19.70
C ALA A 133 -17.00 5.48 -19.65
N THR A 134 -17.82 4.96 -20.57
CA THR A 134 -18.33 3.58 -20.54
C THR A 134 -17.25 2.49 -20.62
N ASN A 135 -16.07 2.80 -21.19
CA ASN A 135 -14.91 1.91 -21.23
C ASN A 135 -14.01 1.96 -19.98
N LEU A 136 -14.41 2.68 -18.91
CA LEU A 136 -13.59 2.83 -17.70
C LEU A 136 -13.41 1.50 -16.98
N VAL A 137 -12.16 1.03 -16.90
CA VAL A 137 -11.76 -0.25 -16.26
C VAL A 137 -11.17 -0.03 -14.87
N LYS A 138 -10.48 1.10 -14.65
CA LYS A 138 -9.90 1.49 -13.36
C LYS A 138 -10.30 2.92 -12.99
N LEU A 139 -10.85 3.09 -11.80
CA LEU A 139 -11.08 4.38 -11.16
C LEU A 139 -10.34 4.39 -9.81
N ASP A 140 -9.45 5.35 -9.63
CA ASP A 140 -8.78 5.61 -8.35
C ASP A 140 -9.04 7.05 -7.91
N VAL A 141 -9.79 7.17 -6.82
CA VAL A 141 -10.20 8.43 -6.17
C VAL A 141 -9.84 8.38 -4.69
N SER A 142 -8.89 7.53 -4.30
CA SER A 142 -8.44 7.36 -2.91
C SER A 142 -7.83 8.64 -2.34
N HIS A 143 -7.84 8.80 -1.01
CA HIS A 143 -7.30 9.98 -0.32
C HIS A 143 -7.90 11.31 -0.83
N ASN A 144 -9.23 11.41 -0.73
CA ASN A 144 -10.02 12.60 -1.10
C ASN A 144 -11.03 12.95 0.02
N ALA A 145 -12.04 13.77 -0.28
CA ALA A 145 -13.08 14.19 0.67
C ALA A 145 -14.50 13.72 0.24
N LEU A 146 -14.61 12.70 -0.61
CA LEU A 146 -15.89 12.26 -1.20
C LEU A 146 -16.88 11.80 -0.14
N GLU A 147 -18.09 12.37 -0.11
CA GLU A 147 -19.16 11.97 0.81
C GLU A 147 -20.05 10.83 0.24
N SER A 148 -20.04 10.65 -1.08
CA SER A 148 -20.77 9.60 -1.80
C SER A 148 -20.12 9.29 -3.16
N LEU A 149 -20.53 8.19 -3.78
CA LEU A 149 -20.23 7.88 -5.19
C LEU A 149 -21.45 8.21 -6.06
N PRO A 150 -21.27 8.76 -7.28
CA PRO A 150 -22.37 9.18 -8.14
C PRO A 150 -23.17 7.98 -8.67
N LEU A 151 -24.46 8.20 -8.93
CA LEU A 151 -25.36 7.16 -9.46
C LEU A 151 -24.94 6.71 -10.87
N GLY A 152 -24.43 7.64 -11.67
CA GLY A 152 -23.97 7.45 -13.05
C GLY A 152 -22.81 6.46 -13.19
N LEU A 153 -22.04 6.20 -12.12
CA LEU A 153 -20.96 5.21 -12.12
C LEU A 153 -21.45 3.80 -12.51
N ALA A 154 -22.74 3.51 -12.30
CA ALA A 154 -23.41 2.28 -12.75
C ALA A 154 -23.34 2.02 -14.26
N SER A 155 -23.12 3.06 -15.07
CA SER A 155 -22.97 2.93 -16.53
C SER A 155 -21.59 2.42 -16.94
N CYS A 156 -20.58 2.50 -16.05
CA CYS A 156 -19.23 1.99 -16.26
C CYS A 156 -19.19 0.46 -16.06
N THR A 157 -19.93 -0.28 -16.88
CA THR A 157 -20.11 -1.74 -16.73
C THR A 157 -18.81 -2.56 -16.84
N LEU A 158 -17.77 -1.99 -17.48
CA LEU A 158 -16.42 -2.57 -17.59
C LEU A 158 -15.50 -2.24 -16.40
N LEU A 159 -15.97 -1.49 -15.40
CA LEU A 159 -15.19 -1.10 -14.23
C LEU A 159 -14.79 -2.34 -13.43
N ALA A 160 -13.50 -2.66 -13.45
CA ALA A 160 -12.93 -3.85 -12.81
C ALA A 160 -12.20 -3.52 -11.49
N HIS A 161 -11.74 -2.27 -11.32
CA HIS A 161 -10.99 -1.82 -10.15
C HIS A 161 -11.53 -0.45 -9.69
N LEU A 162 -12.02 -0.39 -8.45
CA LEU A 162 -12.48 0.84 -7.83
C LEU A 162 -11.74 1.06 -6.50
N GLU A 163 -10.80 2.01 -6.49
CA GLU A 163 -10.08 2.47 -5.30
C GLU A 163 -10.72 3.77 -4.80
N ALA A 164 -11.43 3.72 -3.68
CA ALA A 164 -12.09 4.89 -3.07
C ALA A 164 -11.80 4.98 -1.56
N SER A 165 -10.69 4.38 -1.11
CA SER A 165 -10.22 4.41 0.27
C SER A 165 -9.85 5.81 0.75
N ALA A 166 -9.83 6.02 2.07
CA ALA A 166 -9.50 7.29 2.71
C ALA A 166 -10.33 8.48 2.16
N ASN A 167 -11.66 8.32 2.21
CA ASN A 167 -12.66 9.33 1.85
C ASN A 167 -13.64 9.54 3.03
N ARG A 168 -14.80 10.16 2.77
CA ARG A 168 -15.87 10.41 3.76
C ARG A 168 -17.16 9.69 3.39
N ILE A 169 -17.09 8.61 2.61
CA ILE A 169 -18.26 7.98 2.00
C ILE A 169 -19.16 7.40 3.10
N VAL A 170 -20.39 7.89 3.19
CA VAL A 170 -21.36 7.48 4.23
C VAL A 170 -22.20 6.27 3.79
N SER A 171 -22.48 6.17 2.48
CA SER A 171 -23.21 5.05 1.87
C SER A 171 -22.78 4.83 0.42
N LEU A 172 -23.00 3.62 -0.09
CA LEU A 172 -22.80 3.29 -1.49
C LEU A 172 -24.13 3.42 -2.26
N PRO A 173 -24.13 3.87 -3.52
CA PRO A 173 -25.31 3.81 -4.36
C PRO A 173 -25.62 2.35 -4.72
N ALA A 174 -26.88 1.92 -4.56
CA ALA A 174 -27.30 0.57 -4.93
C ALA A 174 -27.11 0.27 -6.45
N SER A 175 -27.06 1.32 -7.28
CA SER A 175 -26.77 1.20 -8.72
C SER A 175 -25.37 0.68 -9.03
N LEU A 176 -24.42 0.72 -8.07
CA LEU A 176 -23.08 0.13 -8.22
C LEU A 176 -23.12 -1.38 -8.50
N ALA A 177 -24.25 -2.06 -8.20
CA ALA A 177 -24.49 -3.46 -8.57
C ALA A 177 -24.43 -3.71 -10.10
N ALA A 178 -24.57 -2.66 -10.94
CA ALA A 178 -24.46 -2.75 -12.39
C ALA A 178 -23.01 -2.95 -12.89
N CYS A 179 -22.01 -2.61 -12.07
CA CYS A 179 -20.59 -2.75 -12.41
C CYS A 179 -20.12 -4.21 -12.25
N THR A 180 -20.74 -5.12 -13.00
CA THR A 180 -20.56 -6.58 -12.89
C THR A 180 -19.14 -7.07 -13.21
N ALA A 181 -18.31 -6.25 -13.85
CA ALA A 181 -16.89 -6.53 -14.07
C ALA A 181 -16.01 -6.31 -12.83
N LEU A 182 -16.53 -5.71 -11.74
CA LEU A 182 -15.77 -5.40 -10.53
C LEU A 182 -15.07 -6.65 -9.98
N SER A 183 -13.75 -6.54 -9.86
CA SER A 183 -12.84 -7.58 -9.36
C SER A 183 -12.09 -7.12 -8.11
N HIS A 184 -11.89 -5.80 -7.95
CA HIS A 184 -11.27 -5.16 -6.79
C HIS A 184 -12.13 -3.96 -6.39
N LEU A 185 -12.56 -3.94 -5.12
CA LEU A 185 -13.30 -2.83 -4.52
C LEU A 185 -12.65 -2.48 -3.17
N ASN A 186 -12.03 -1.31 -3.10
CA ASN A 186 -11.39 -0.80 -1.90
C ASN A 186 -12.12 0.44 -1.38
N LEU A 187 -12.71 0.30 -0.21
CA LEU A 187 -13.46 1.32 0.51
C LEU A 187 -12.88 1.55 1.92
N GLU A 188 -11.63 1.11 2.17
CA GLU A 188 -10.97 1.24 3.47
C GLU A 188 -10.97 2.69 3.97
N ASN A 189 -11.13 2.92 5.27
CA ASN A 189 -11.03 4.25 5.89
C ASN A 189 -12.07 5.25 5.34
N ASN A 190 -13.35 4.90 5.48
CA ASN A 190 -14.52 5.70 5.10
C ASN A 190 -15.51 5.78 6.29
N LEU A 191 -16.71 6.31 6.05
CA LEU A 191 -17.76 6.50 7.07
C LEU A 191 -18.96 5.55 6.86
N LEU A 192 -18.77 4.42 6.17
CA LEU A 192 -19.85 3.50 5.81
C LEU A 192 -20.47 2.88 7.06
N GLN A 193 -21.76 3.12 7.27
CA GLN A 193 -22.54 2.53 8.38
C GLN A 193 -23.22 1.20 8.00
N SER A 194 -23.52 1.04 6.71
CA SER A 194 -24.08 -0.19 6.13
C SER A 194 -23.68 -0.30 4.65
N ILE A 195 -23.79 -1.51 4.11
CA ILE A 195 -23.72 -1.78 2.67
C ILE A 195 -25.15 -2.01 2.18
N PRO A 196 -25.60 -1.38 1.06
CA PRO A 196 -26.93 -1.65 0.52
C PRO A 196 -27.05 -3.11 0.09
N SER A 197 -28.17 -3.76 0.39
CA SER A 197 -28.52 -5.07 -0.16
C SER A 197 -29.63 -4.88 -1.20
N PRO A 198 -29.62 -5.56 -2.37
CA PRO A 198 -28.73 -6.65 -2.75
C PRO A 198 -27.57 -6.23 -3.68
N LEU A 199 -26.58 -5.47 -3.18
CA LEU A 199 -25.43 -5.02 -3.96
C LEU A 199 -24.54 -6.17 -4.47
N PHE A 200 -24.23 -7.14 -3.59
CA PHE A 200 -23.27 -8.20 -3.85
C PHE A 200 -23.83 -9.35 -4.70
N SER A 201 -25.15 -9.46 -4.80
CA SER A 201 -25.85 -10.44 -5.66
C SER A 201 -25.39 -10.43 -7.13
N SER A 202 -25.00 -9.25 -7.64
CA SER A 202 -24.53 -9.04 -9.01
C SER A 202 -23.01 -9.07 -9.18
N LEU A 203 -22.24 -8.78 -8.13
CA LEU A 203 -20.78 -8.56 -8.19
C LEU A 203 -19.98 -9.88 -8.10
N ARG A 204 -20.41 -10.91 -8.83
CA ARG A 204 -19.87 -12.29 -8.73
C ARG A 204 -18.41 -12.43 -9.17
N ASN A 205 -17.85 -11.44 -9.85
CA ASN A 205 -16.44 -11.38 -10.26
C ASN A 205 -15.51 -10.79 -9.19
N LEU A 206 -16.06 -10.28 -8.08
CA LEU A 206 -15.28 -9.62 -7.04
C LEU A 206 -14.33 -10.60 -6.35
N ARG A 207 -13.04 -10.28 -6.33
CA ARG A 207 -11.95 -11.08 -5.75
C ARG A 207 -11.34 -10.43 -4.51
N HIS A 208 -11.31 -9.11 -4.46
CA HIS A 208 -10.78 -8.34 -3.35
C HIS A 208 -11.83 -7.32 -2.90
N LEU A 209 -12.20 -7.40 -1.63
CA LEU A 209 -13.13 -6.48 -0.99
C LEU A 209 -12.50 -5.97 0.31
N ASP A 210 -12.12 -4.68 0.31
CA ASP A 210 -11.67 -4.00 1.52
C ASP A 210 -12.73 -3.01 2.01
N LEU A 211 -13.23 -3.27 3.22
CA LEU A 211 -14.20 -2.50 3.99
C LEU A 211 -13.59 -2.04 5.33
N GLY A 212 -12.27 -2.13 5.49
CA GLY A 212 -11.60 -1.83 6.75
C GLY A 212 -11.79 -0.38 7.21
N ARG A 213 -11.64 -0.10 8.51
CA ARG A 213 -11.72 1.25 9.10
C ARG A 213 -13.01 2.00 8.71
N ASN A 214 -14.15 1.33 8.80
CA ASN A 214 -15.49 1.90 8.56
C ASN A 214 -16.34 1.82 9.84
N GLN A 215 -17.65 2.08 9.73
CA GLN A 215 -18.61 2.07 10.84
C GLN A 215 -19.66 0.97 10.72
N LEU A 216 -19.38 -0.08 9.94
CA LEU A 216 -20.33 -1.15 9.62
C LEU A 216 -20.75 -1.91 10.87
N GLN A 217 -22.07 -2.06 11.08
CA GLN A 217 -22.64 -2.82 12.20
C GLN A 217 -22.88 -4.30 11.87
N SER A 218 -23.09 -4.59 10.59
CA SER A 218 -23.22 -5.93 10.01
C SER A 218 -22.70 -5.94 8.57
N LEU A 219 -22.40 -7.14 8.05
CA LEU A 219 -22.28 -7.40 6.62
C LEU A 219 -23.68 -7.84 6.11
N PRO A 220 -24.08 -7.50 4.88
CA PRO A 220 -25.39 -7.86 4.35
C PRO A 220 -25.44 -9.35 3.96
N ASP A 221 -26.63 -9.97 4.04
CA ASP A 221 -26.79 -11.41 3.81
C ASP A 221 -26.39 -11.85 2.39
N ASP A 222 -26.48 -10.97 1.38
CA ASP A 222 -26.08 -11.30 0.02
C ASP A 222 -24.56 -11.33 -0.21
N ILE A 223 -23.72 -11.08 0.82
CA ILE A 223 -22.27 -11.30 0.79
C ILE A 223 -21.90 -12.71 0.30
N GLY A 224 -22.72 -13.71 0.64
CA GLY A 224 -22.55 -15.10 0.19
C GLY A 224 -22.63 -15.31 -1.33
N SER A 225 -23.09 -14.31 -2.08
CA SER A 225 -23.13 -14.34 -3.55
C SER A 225 -21.75 -14.17 -4.18
N LEU A 226 -20.76 -13.70 -3.42
CA LEU A 226 -19.41 -13.42 -3.89
C LEU A 226 -18.55 -14.70 -3.98
N SER A 227 -18.98 -15.66 -4.79
CA SER A 227 -18.33 -16.97 -4.94
C SER A 227 -16.87 -16.89 -5.40
N SER A 228 -16.47 -15.83 -6.09
CA SER A 228 -15.09 -15.57 -6.55
C SER A 228 -14.22 -14.80 -5.56
N LEU A 229 -14.75 -14.43 -4.38
CA LEU A 229 -14.02 -13.60 -3.41
C LEU A 229 -12.83 -14.38 -2.84
N ILE A 230 -11.65 -13.76 -2.85
CA ILE A 230 -10.38 -14.34 -2.41
C ILE A 230 -9.95 -13.71 -1.09
N HIS A 231 -10.07 -12.39 -0.98
CA HIS A 231 -9.69 -11.61 0.20
C HIS A 231 -10.86 -10.72 0.65
N LEU A 232 -11.26 -10.87 1.92
CA LEU A 232 -12.23 -10.01 2.59
C LEU A 232 -11.60 -9.36 3.82
N ASN A 233 -11.43 -8.04 3.76
CA ASN A 233 -11.01 -7.23 4.90
C ASN A 233 -12.18 -6.39 5.41
N ALA A 234 -12.56 -6.57 6.68
CA ALA A 234 -13.48 -5.70 7.41
C ALA A 234 -12.92 -5.31 8.79
N PHE A 235 -11.59 -5.27 8.91
CA PHE A 235 -10.87 -4.86 10.12
C PHE A 235 -11.30 -3.46 10.61
N GLN A 236 -11.36 -3.25 11.92
CA GLN A 236 -11.69 -1.96 12.55
C GLN A 236 -13.05 -1.41 12.08
N ASN A 237 -14.12 -2.15 12.41
CA ASN A 237 -15.51 -1.78 12.17
C ASN A 237 -16.33 -1.89 13.48
N CYS A 238 -17.66 -1.84 13.38
CA CYS A 238 -18.57 -2.05 14.51
C CYS A 238 -19.32 -3.40 14.44
N LEU A 239 -18.81 -4.38 13.69
CA LEU A 239 -19.54 -5.62 13.38
C LEU A 239 -19.88 -6.40 14.67
N VAL A 240 -21.17 -6.68 14.87
CA VAL A 240 -21.67 -7.45 16.03
C VAL A 240 -21.81 -8.94 15.72
N SER A 241 -22.05 -9.27 14.44
CA SER A 241 -22.16 -10.63 13.92
C SER A 241 -21.70 -10.70 12.46
N ILE A 242 -21.47 -11.92 11.97
CA ILE A 242 -21.21 -12.25 10.56
C ILE A 242 -22.40 -13.11 10.08
N PRO A 243 -23.01 -12.83 8.91
CA PRO A 243 -24.14 -13.62 8.42
C PRO A 243 -23.73 -15.04 8.06
N SER A 244 -24.61 -16.02 8.27
CA SER A 244 -24.38 -17.44 7.97
C SER A 244 -24.12 -17.70 6.47
N THR A 245 -24.63 -16.82 5.61
CA THR A 245 -24.40 -16.81 4.16
C THR A 245 -22.94 -16.61 3.77
N ILE A 246 -22.04 -16.19 4.68
CA ILE A 246 -20.60 -16.08 4.42
C ILE A 246 -20.00 -17.38 3.83
N SER A 247 -20.58 -18.54 4.17
CA SER A 247 -20.24 -19.85 3.60
C SER A 247 -20.33 -19.94 2.07
N GLY A 248 -21.10 -19.07 1.41
CA GLY A 248 -21.19 -18.98 -0.05
C GLY A 248 -19.93 -18.40 -0.73
N CYS A 249 -19.04 -17.75 0.01
CA CYS A 249 -17.75 -17.24 -0.46
C CYS A 249 -16.72 -18.38 -0.65
N THR A 250 -17.03 -19.33 -1.54
CA THR A 250 -16.30 -20.60 -1.69
C THR A 250 -14.81 -20.46 -2.07
N SER A 251 -14.42 -19.35 -2.72
CA SER A 251 -13.03 -19.08 -3.09
C SER A 251 -12.21 -18.35 -2.01
N LEU A 252 -12.82 -18.02 -0.85
CA LEU A 252 -12.20 -17.13 0.14
C LEU A 252 -10.97 -17.77 0.77
N LEU A 253 -9.81 -17.11 0.63
CA LEU A 253 -8.53 -17.52 1.20
C LEU A 253 -8.25 -16.79 2.50
N GLU A 254 -8.54 -15.48 2.57
CA GLU A 254 -8.23 -14.65 3.75
C GLU A 254 -9.44 -13.84 4.21
N LEU A 255 -9.69 -13.92 5.52
CA LEU A 255 -10.79 -13.25 6.20
C LEU A 255 -10.25 -12.48 7.42
N HIS A 256 -10.26 -11.14 7.32
CA HIS A 256 -9.80 -10.23 8.37
C HIS A 256 -10.99 -9.47 8.98
N LEU A 257 -11.25 -9.74 10.25
CA LEU A 257 -12.38 -9.23 11.03
C LEU A 257 -11.93 -8.61 12.36
N GLY A 258 -10.63 -8.34 12.53
CA GLY A 258 -10.09 -7.81 13.78
C GLY A 258 -10.63 -6.41 14.13
N ARG A 259 -10.53 -6.01 15.42
CA ARG A 259 -11.06 -4.74 15.96
C ARG A 259 -12.54 -4.53 15.64
N ASN A 260 -13.38 -5.51 15.98
CA ASN A 260 -14.82 -5.44 15.83
C ASN A 260 -15.52 -5.67 17.19
N LYS A 261 -16.82 -5.95 17.19
CA LYS A 261 -17.64 -6.20 18.39
C LYS A 261 -18.25 -7.62 18.36
N LEU A 262 -17.61 -8.54 17.64
CA LEU A 262 -18.09 -9.91 17.45
C LEU A 262 -18.06 -10.68 18.78
N LYS A 263 -19.22 -11.21 19.19
CA LYS A 263 -19.35 -12.08 20.37
C LYS A 263 -19.14 -13.57 20.06
N GLN A 264 -19.52 -13.97 18.85
CA GLN A 264 -19.46 -15.34 18.35
C GLN A 264 -19.22 -15.29 16.83
N LEU A 265 -18.69 -16.39 16.27
CA LEU A 265 -18.63 -16.63 14.84
C LEU A 265 -19.74 -17.61 14.43
N PRO A 266 -20.37 -17.45 13.25
CA PRO A 266 -21.39 -18.38 12.77
C PRO A 266 -20.77 -19.76 12.52
N SER A 267 -21.54 -20.83 12.73
CA SER A 267 -21.07 -22.21 12.51
C SER A 267 -20.65 -22.45 11.06
N GLU A 268 -21.28 -21.74 10.15
CA GLU A 268 -21.14 -21.79 8.71
C GLU A 268 -19.76 -21.28 8.23
N ILE A 269 -18.99 -20.59 9.09
CA ILE A 269 -17.59 -20.26 8.79
C ILE A 269 -16.76 -21.53 8.55
N GLY A 270 -17.12 -22.65 9.17
CA GLY A 270 -16.50 -23.97 8.99
C GLY A 270 -16.81 -24.65 7.64
N HIS A 271 -17.62 -24.02 6.79
CA HIS A 271 -17.95 -24.49 5.44
C HIS A 271 -17.17 -23.77 4.32
N LEU A 272 -16.24 -22.86 4.66
CA LEU A 272 -15.36 -22.21 3.70
C LEU A 272 -14.23 -23.17 3.26
N PRO A 273 -14.27 -23.75 2.04
CA PRO A 273 -13.39 -24.87 1.68
C PRO A 273 -11.94 -24.44 1.40
N SER A 274 -11.74 -23.16 1.05
CA SER A 274 -10.48 -22.60 0.57
C SER A 274 -9.74 -21.77 1.63
N LEU A 275 -10.33 -21.55 2.82
CA LEU A 275 -9.80 -20.58 3.79
C LEU A 275 -8.42 -20.99 4.34
N VAL A 276 -7.47 -20.07 4.22
CA VAL A 276 -6.06 -20.20 4.66
C VAL A 276 -5.80 -19.34 5.90
N THR A 277 -6.32 -18.11 5.93
CA THR A 277 -6.08 -17.13 6.99
C THR A 277 -7.40 -16.68 7.60
N LEU A 278 -7.59 -16.92 8.90
CA LEU A 278 -8.70 -16.37 9.69
C LEU A 278 -8.13 -15.48 10.81
N SER A 279 -8.39 -14.18 10.74
CA SER A 279 -7.92 -13.19 11.71
C SER A 279 -9.11 -12.42 12.30
N VAL A 280 -9.35 -12.64 13.59
CA VAL A 280 -10.41 -12.02 14.40
C VAL A 280 -9.87 -11.32 15.68
N PRO A 281 -8.65 -10.73 15.71
CA PRO A 281 -8.06 -10.18 16.94
C PRO A 281 -8.84 -8.97 17.46
N SER A 282 -8.74 -8.62 18.74
CA SER A 282 -9.43 -7.45 19.33
C SER A 282 -10.95 -7.50 19.10
N ASN A 283 -11.60 -8.59 19.51
CA ASN A 283 -13.05 -8.78 19.45
C ASN A 283 -13.59 -9.16 20.85
N LYS A 284 -14.78 -9.76 20.95
CA LYS A 284 -15.42 -10.19 22.20
C LYS A 284 -15.81 -11.67 22.17
N LEU A 285 -15.01 -12.48 21.47
CA LEU A 285 -15.33 -13.90 21.28
C LEU A 285 -15.20 -14.65 22.61
N GLU A 286 -16.30 -15.24 23.06
CA GLU A 286 -16.37 -16.05 24.29
C GLU A 286 -16.00 -17.53 24.03
N ASP A 287 -16.22 -18.03 22.80
CA ASP A 287 -15.84 -19.37 22.34
C ASP A 287 -15.58 -19.40 20.82
N LEU A 288 -14.95 -20.48 20.33
CA LEU A 288 -14.73 -20.76 18.91
C LEU A 288 -15.63 -21.92 18.43
N PRO A 289 -16.48 -21.73 17.40
CA PRO A 289 -17.41 -22.76 16.97
C PRO A 289 -16.65 -24.04 16.52
N PRO A 290 -17.08 -25.24 16.96
CA PRO A 290 -16.40 -26.51 16.64
C PRO A 290 -16.25 -26.80 15.13
N SER A 291 -17.07 -26.17 14.30
CA SER A 291 -17.00 -26.28 12.83
C SER A 291 -15.68 -25.74 12.24
N ILE A 292 -14.96 -24.86 12.94
CA ILE A 292 -13.61 -24.40 12.54
C ILE A 292 -12.64 -25.58 12.39
N ARG A 293 -12.83 -26.68 13.12
CA ARG A 293 -12.06 -27.94 12.98
C ARG A 293 -12.08 -28.50 11.54
N ARG A 294 -13.12 -28.21 10.75
CA ARG A 294 -13.26 -28.67 9.34
C ARG A 294 -12.38 -27.88 8.36
N LEU A 295 -11.90 -26.71 8.77
CA LEU A 295 -11.12 -25.81 7.91
C LEU A 295 -9.67 -26.26 7.76
N LYS A 296 -9.08 -25.95 6.59
CA LYS A 296 -7.67 -26.21 6.27
C LYS A 296 -6.80 -24.96 6.42
N ILE A 297 -7.16 -24.10 7.37
CA ILE A 297 -6.43 -22.86 7.67
C ILE A 297 -4.98 -23.13 8.08
N GLN A 298 -4.09 -22.23 7.68
CA GLN A 298 -2.68 -22.19 8.07
C GLN A 298 -2.42 -21.15 9.17
N ALA A 299 -3.24 -20.10 9.24
CA ALA A 299 -3.14 -19.06 10.25
C ALA A 299 -4.50 -18.82 10.92
N LEU A 300 -4.50 -18.91 12.25
CA LEU A 300 -5.60 -18.50 13.11
C LEU A 300 -5.11 -17.42 14.07
N ASP A 301 -5.74 -16.24 14.02
CA ASP A 301 -5.47 -15.17 14.96
C ASP A 301 -6.76 -14.81 15.71
N VAL A 302 -6.75 -15.06 17.00
CA VAL A 302 -7.83 -14.83 17.96
C VAL A 302 -7.33 -13.99 19.15
N SER A 303 -6.28 -13.17 18.97
CA SER A 303 -5.73 -12.35 20.07
C SER A 303 -6.77 -11.38 20.64
N ASP A 304 -6.59 -10.94 21.88
CA ASP A 304 -7.37 -9.86 22.51
C ASP A 304 -8.90 -10.09 22.39
N ASN A 305 -9.33 -11.29 22.79
CA ASN A 305 -10.73 -11.70 22.86
C ASN A 305 -11.07 -12.15 24.29
N ASP A 306 -12.31 -12.57 24.53
CA ASP A 306 -12.81 -12.98 25.84
C ASP A 306 -12.71 -14.51 26.08
N LEU A 307 -11.88 -15.23 25.32
CA LEU A 307 -11.78 -16.71 25.37
C LEU A 307 -11.23 -17.21 26.73
N PRO A 308 -11.99 -17.99 27.52
CA PRO A 308 -11.53 -18.50 28.82
C PRO A 308 -10.58 -19.70 28.70
N THR A 309 -10.58 -20.36 27.54
CA THR A 309 -9.73 -21.51 27.20
C THR A 309 -9.58 -21.62 25.68
N LEU A 310 -8.60 -22.41 25.22
CA LEU A 310 -8.52 -22.82 23.81
C LEU A 310 -8.96 -24.28 23.66
N PRO A 311 -9.78 -24.62 22.66
CA PRO A 311 -10.23 -25.99 22.46
C PRO A 311 -9.11 -26.93 22.00
N ALA A 312 -9.06 -28.12 22.61
CA ALA A 312 -8.02 -29.13 22.33
C ALA A 312 -7.97 -29.58 20.86
N TRP A 313 -9.10 -29.53 20.14
CA TRP A 313 -9.18 -29.91 18.73
C TRP A 313 -8.36 -29.01 17.78
N LEU A 314 -7.96 -27.80 18.20
CA LEU A 314 -6.99 -26.98 17.45
C LEU A 314 -5.67 -27.72 17.24
N GLY A 315 -5.21 -28.48 18.25
CA GLY A 315 -3.99 -29.30 18.16
C GLY A 315 -4.07 -30.44 17.13
N CYS A 316 -5.27 -30.78 16.66
CA CYS A 316 -5.51 -31.79 15.62
C CYS A 316 -5.55 -31.21 14.19
N MET A 317 -5.51 -29.88 14.02
CA MET A 317 -5.57 -29.23 12.71
C MET A 317 -4.21 -29.32 12.00
N ALA A 318 -4.03 -30.31 11.13
CA ALA A 318 -2.74 -30.61 10.51
C ALA A 318 -2.17 -29.51 9.59
N SER A 319 -3.02 -28.60 9.08
CA SER A 319 -2.61 -27.46 8.25
C SER A 319 -2.14 -26.24 9.06
N LEU A 320 -2.47 -26.18 10.36
CA LEU A 320 -2.36 -24.97 11.17
C LEU A 320 -0.91 -24.73 11.60
N GLN A 321 -0.32 -23.63 11.12
CA GLN A 321 1.10 -23.28 11.32
C GLN A 321 1.28 -22.08 12.24
N ARG A 322 0.37 -21.11 12.21
CA ARG A 322 0.38 -19.91 13.05
C ARG A 322 -0.90 -19.86 13.88
N VAL A 323 -0.74 -19.72 15.20
CA VAL A 323 -1.84 -19.48 16.15
C VAL A 323 -1.44 -18.31 17.04
N ALA A 324 -2.21 -17.23 16.99
CA ALA A 324 -2.10 -16.12 17.92
C ALA A 324 -3.33 -16.12 18.84
N ALA A 325 -3.10 -16.17 20.16
CA ALA A 325 -4.16 -16.19 21.17
C ALA A 325 -3.79 -15.38 22.43
N ALA A 326 -2.79 -14.51 22.33
CA ALA A 326 -2.41 -13.56 23.37
C ALA A 326 -3.59 -12.64 23.75
N GLY A 327 -3.53 -11.97 24.91
CA GLY A 327 -4.56 -11.01 25.33
C GLY A 327 -5.90 -11.61 25.77
N ASN A 328 -6.10 -12.94 25.67
CA ASN A 328 -7.30 -13.62 26.15
C ASN A 328 -7.22 -13.99 27.64
N PRO A 329 -8.35 -14.10 28.37
CA PRO A 329 -8.41 -14.50 29.78
C PRO A 329 -8.16 -16.02 30.03
N ILE A 330 -7.25 -16.63 29.27
CA ILE A 330 -6.93 -18.07 29.33
C ILE A 330 -6.16 -18.39 30.60
N ARG A 331 -6.84 -19.00 31.58
CA ARG A 331 -6.24 -19.41 32.88
C ARG A 331 -5.64 -20.82 32.86
N THR A 332 -6.01 -21.64 31.87
CA THR A 332 -5.71 -23.09 31.80
C THR A 332 -4.40 -23.43 31.09
N ILE A 333 -3.79 -22.44 30.42
CA ILE A 333 -2.58 -22.59 29.60
C ILE A 333 -1.57 -21.54 30.05
N ARG A 334 -0.29 -21.91 30.17
CA ARG A 334 0.77 -20.96 30.55
C ARG A 334 0.97 -19.91 29.46
N SER A 335 1.13 -18.64 29.84
CA SER A 335 1.39 -17.53 28.92
C SER A 335 2.61 -17.76 28.02
N THR A 336 3.65 -18.44 28.51
CA THR A 336 4.83 -18.83 27.73
C THR A 336 4.57 -19.85 26.62
N LEU A 337 3.46 -20.60 26.68
CA LEU A 337 2.99 -21.45 25.59
C LEU A 337 2.09 -20.68 24.62
N ILE A 338 1.26 -19.77 25.13
CA ILE A 338 0.35 -18.94 24.32
C ILE A 338 1.14 -17.96 23.43
N ASN A 339 2.18 -17.33 24.00
CA ASN A 339 3.05 -16.37 23.32
C ASN A 339 4.30 -17.05 22.71
N GLY A 340 4.38 -18.37 22.75
CA GLY A 340 5.50 -19.15 22.23
C GLY A 340 5.29 -19.59 20.77
N PRO A 341 6.22 -20.37 20.20
CA PRO A 341 6.05 -20.94 18.86
C PRO A 341 4.77 -21.78 18.78
N ALA A 342 3.90 -21.47 17.79
CA ALA A 342 2.57 -22.08 17.66
C ALA A 342 2.58 -23.62 17.69
N LYS A 343 3.63 -24.27 17.16
CA LYS A 343 3.83 -25.73 17.26
C LYS A 343 3.74 -26.24 18.71
N ASN A 344 4.38 -25.57 19.66
CA ASN A 344 4.40 -25.99 21.06
C ASN A 344 3.02 -25.88 21.71
N LEU A 345 2.26 -24.83 21.36
CA LEU A 345 0.87 -24.65 21.77
C LEU A 345 -0.03 -25.75 21.20
N LEU A 346 0.11 -26.05 19.91
CA LEU A 346 -0.65 -27.09 19.21
C LEU A 346 -0.34 -28.50 19.74
N ASP A 347 0.93 -28.82 20.00
CA ASP A 347 1.35 -30.08 20.60
C ASP A 347 0.84 -30.21 22.05
N TYR A 348 0.84 -29.12 22.84
CA TYR A 348 0.21 -29.09 24.17
C TYR A 348 -1.32 -29.32 24.08
N LEU A 349 -2.02 -28.62 23.19
CA LEU A 349 -3.47 -28.80 22.99
C LEU A 349 -3.81 -30.22 22.55
N ARG A 350 -3.01 -30.82 21.65
CA ARG A 350 -3.16 -32.22 21.22
C ARG A 350 -3.00 -33.19 22.39
N SER A 351 -2.05 -32.94 23.30
CA SER A 351 -1.85 -33.77 24.50
C SER A 351 -3.00 -33.69 25.52
N ARG A 352 -3.87 -32.68 25.42
CA ARG A 352 -5.06 -32.48 26.26
C ARG A 352 -6.35 -33.05 25.68
N MET A 353 -6.32 -33.63 24.48
CA MET A 353 -7.45 -34.40 23.96
C MET A 353 -7.78 -35.56 24.92
N PRO A 354 -9.07 -35.84 25.20
CA PRO A 354 -9.46 -37.05 25.92
C PRO A 354 -8.90 -38.29 25.20
N ALA A 355 -8.33 -39.23 25.97
CA ALA A 355 -7.83 -40.49 25.44
C ALA A 355 -8.99 -41.46 25.12
N THR A 356 -9.80 -41.13 24.11
CA THR A 356 -10.74 -42.06 23.47
C THR A 356 -10.05 -42.70 22.27
N SER A 357 -9.51 -43.90 22.47
CA SER A 357 -9.14 -44.82 21.39
C SER A 357 -10.40 -45.40 20.73
N PRO A 358 -10.32 -46.05 19.56
CA PRO A 358 -10.58 -45.40 18.27
C PRO A 358 -11.78 -46.04 17.54
N ALA A 359 -11.95 -45.63 16.27
CA ALA A 359 -12.98 -46.04 15.30
C ALA A 359 -14.28 -45.24 15.33
N ASP A 360 -14.58 -44.71 14.15
CA ASP A 360 -15.89 -44.54 13.50
C ASP A 360 -17.09 -44.06 14.34
N ASP A 361 -17.54 -42.84 14.06
CA ASP A 361 -18.94 -42.62 13.69
C ASP A 361 -19.09 -41.29 12.91
N ASP A 362 -19.02 -41.40 11.58
CA ASP A 362 -19.71 -40.46 10.69
C ASP A 362 -21.21 -40.76 10.78
N SER A 363 -21.91 -40.14 11.72
CA SER A 363 -23.38 -40.07 11.66
C SER A 363 -23.92 -38.76 12.22
N ASP A 364 -24.39 -37.90 11.32
CA ASP A 364 -25.32 -36.82 11.66
C ASP A 364 -26.61 -37.42 12.24
N THR A 365 -26.85 -37.28 13.53
CA THR A 365 -28.21 -37.09 14.07
C THR A 365 -28.18 -36.18 15.29
N ALA A 366 -29.06 -35.18 15.29
CA ALA A 366 -29.24 -34.30 16.43
C ALA A 366 -30.11 -34.97 17.50
N SER A 367 -29.77 -34.78 18.78
CA SER A 367 -30.77 -34.56 19.83
C SER A 367 -30.16 -33.90 21.07
N ALA A 368 -30.93 -33.03 21.71
CA ALA A 368 -30.56 -32.36 22.95
C ALA A 368 -30.95 -33.19 24.18
N ALA A 369 -30.22 -33.02 25.28
CA ALA A 369 -30.78 -33.25 26.62
C ALA A 369 -30.00 -32.47 27.69
N ALA A 370 -30.69 -31.56 28.36
CA ALA A 370 -30.29 -31.06 29.67
C ALA A 370 -31.27 -31.60 30.73
N ALA A 371 -30.76 -31.77 31.97
CA ALA A 371 -31.50 -31.84 33.23
C ALA A 371 -32.74 -32.77 33.38
N ALA A 372 -32.50 -33.92 34.01
CA ALA A 372 -33.20 -34.47 35.20
C ALA A 372 -34.75 -34.41 35.40
N THR A 373 -35.26 -35.53 35.95
CA THR A 373 -36.56 -35.80 36.65
C THR A 373 -37.75 -36.33 35.81
N PRO A 374 -38.66 -37.20 36.37
CA PRO A 374 -39.13 -38.38 35.61
C PRO A 374 -40.66 -38.67 35.57
N ARG A 375 -41.08 -39.50 34.59
CA ARG A 375 -42.30 -40.38 34.51
C ARG A 375 -43.69 -39.68 34.55
N GLU A 376 -44.79 -40.10 33.90
CA GLU A 376 -45.21 -41.21 32.98
C GLU A 376 -46.59 -40.80 32.34
N PRO A 377 -47.40 -41.60 31.58
CA PRO A 377 -47.25 -41.86 30.12
C PRO A 377 -48.57 -41.70 29.26
N ILE A 378 -48.52 -42.18 28.00
CA ILE A 378 -49.60 -42.61 27.06
C ILE A 378 -50.50 -41.58 26.32
N GLN A 379 -50.29 -41.40 24.99
CA GLN A 379 -51.21 -41.81 23.88
C GLN A 379 -50.83 -41.20 22.50
N GLU A 380 -50.91 -42.03 21.46
CA GLU A 380 -50.85 -41.74 20.00
C GLU A 380 -52.27 -41.84 19.39
N PRO A 381 -52.53 -41.62 18.06
CA PRO A 381 -52.07 -40.62 17.06
C PRO A 381 -53.34 -40.02 16.35
N PRO A 382 -53.49 -39.74 15.01
CA PRO A 382 -52.56 -39.47 13.89
C PRO A 382 -52.92 -38.28 12.93
N ALA A 383 -51.94 -37.94 12.05
CA ALA A 383 -52.00 -37.52 10.62
C ALA A 383 -52.95 -36.43 10.06
N ALA A 384 -52.40 -35.50 9.24
CA ALA A 384 -52.63 -35.35 7.76
C ALA A 384 -52.56 -33.90 7.20
N ALA A 385 -52.14 -33.77 5.92
CA ALA A 385 -52.33 -32.65 4.95
C ALA A 385 -51.73 -31.26 5.29
N ALA A 386 -51.20 -30.39 4.40
CA ALA A 386 -51.10 -30.16 2.93
C ALA A 386 -51.67 -28.77 2.54
N ALA A 387 -51.25 -28.22 1.38
CA ALA A 387 -51.48 -26.86 0.83
C ALA A 387 -50.67 -25.72 1.51
N ALA A 388 -50.00 -24.78 0.85
CA ALA A 388 -50.05 -24.10 -0.47
C ALA A 388 -50.61 -22.65 -0.41
N LEU A 389 -49.80 -21.74 -0.96
CA LEU A 389 -49.95 -20.31 -1.36
C LEU A 389 -51.38 -19.83 -1.76
N PRO A 390 -51.71 -18.50 -1.75
CA PRO A 390 -50.93 -17.46 -2.45
C PRO A 390 -50.94 -16.00 -1.89
N ALA A 391 -50.38 -15.09 -2.70
CA ALA A 391 -50.04 -13.69 -2.43
C ALA A 391 -51.19 -12.67 -2.59
N ALA A 392 -50.96 -11.42 -2.17
CA ALA A 392 -51.80 -10.25 -2.48
C ALA A 392 -51.00 -8.93 -2.62
N GLN A 393 -51.62 -7.97 -3.31
CA GLN A 393 -51.12 -6.65 -3.76
C GLN A 393 -52.16 -5.57 -3.36
N ALA A 394 -51.87 -4.26 -3.21
CA ALA A 394 -50.65 -3.45 -3.30
C ALA A 394 -50.91 -2.01 -2.73
N VAL A 395 -49.84 -1.19 -2.56
CA VAL A 395 -49.66 0.26 -2.94
C VAL A 395 -50.85 1.25 -2.79
N PRO A 396 -50.68 2.59 -2.54
CA PRO A 396 -49.69 3.41 -1.79
C PRO A 396 -50.36 4.40 -0.78
N ALA A 397 -49.58 5.23 -0.05
CA ALA A 397 -49.93 6.65 0.22
C ALA A 397 -48.80 7.47 0.90
N ALA A 398 -48.57 8.66 0.36
CA ALA A 398 -48.01 9.88 0.99
C ALA A 398 -48.77 11.08 0.32
N PRO A 399 -48.61 12.37 0.69
CA PRO A 399 -47.72 12.98 1.70
C PRO A 399 -48.43 14.02 2.61
N ALA A 400 -47.70 14.63 3.54
CA ALA A 400 -47.86 16.05 3.94
C ALA A 400 -46.67 16.50 4.83
N ALA A 401 -46.35 17.79 4.80
CA ALA A 401 -45.32 18.42 5.63
C ALA A 401 -45.95 19.46 6.56
N GLU A 402 -45.34 19.75 7.71
CA GLU A 402 -45.51 21.04 8.36
C GLU A 402 -44.26 21.46 9.17
N ALA A 403 -44.09 22.76 9.39
CA ALA A 403 -42.87 23.37 9.88
C ALA A 403 -43.03 23.94 11.30
N ALA A 404 -41.93 24.05 12.05
CA ALA A 404 -41.85 24.90 13.24
C ALA A 404 -40.47 25.56 13.34
N ARG A 405 -40.46 26.87 13.66
CA ARG A 405 -39.25 27.69 13.81
C ARG A 405 -38.79 27.78 15.28
N VAL A 406 -37.49 28.05 15.41
CA VAL A 406 -36.68 28.48 16.58
C VAL A 406 -37.38 29.48 17.53
N PRO A 407 -36.93 29.60 18.80
CA PRO A 407 -35.96 30.69 19.10
C PRO A 407 -34.80 30.34 20.05
N GLN A 408 -33.74 31.17 19.99
CA GLN A 408 -32.57 31.15 20.88
C GLN A 408 -32.79 31.93 22.19
N LYS A 409 -32.00 31.57 23.22
CA LYS A 409 -31.42 32.35 24.37
C LYS A 409 -31.50 31.53 25.66
N SER A 410 -30.60 31.62 26.65
CA SER A 410 -29.22 32.15 26.75
C SER A 410 -28.67 31.90 28.17
N GLN A 411 -27.34 31.99 28.34
CA GLN A 411 -26.59 32.27 29.59
C GLN A 411 -26.17 31.14 30.58
N LEU A 412 -24.84 31.05 30.72
CA LEU A 412 -24.03 31.12 31.96
C LEU A 412 -24.00 29.95 32.97
N GLY A 413 -22.79 29.40 33.14
CA GLY A 413 -22.33 28.57 34.27
C GLY A 413 -20.89 28.12 34.00
N GLN A 414 -19.92 28.53 34.85
CA GLN A 414 -18.47 28.44 34.57
C GLN A 414 -17.77 27.28 35.32
N SER A 415 -16.57 26.94 34.83
CA SER A 415 -15.30 26.59 35.52
C SER A 415 -14.64 25.34 34.93
N GLU A 416 -13.32 25.21 34.77
CA GLU A 416 -12.18 26.15 34.79
C GLU A 416 -11.02 25.40 34.09
N GLU A 417 -10.21 26.04 33.23
CA GLU A 417 -8.92 25.47 32.81
C GLU A 417 -7.87 26.58 32.65
N MET A 418 -6.71 26.41 33.28
CA MET A 418 -5.71 27.47 33.43
C MET A 418 -4.75 27.58 32.24
N ARG A 419 -4.35 28.84 32.00
CA ARG A 419 -3.41 29.32 30.98
C ARG A 419 -1.96 28.89 31.23
N GLY A 420 -1.19 28.95 30.14
CA GLY A 420 0.22 29.38 30.15
C GLY A 420 0.98 28.80 28.95
N GLY A 421 1.55 29.56 28.01
CA GLY A 421 1.79 31.01 27.93
C GLY A 421 3.23 31.23 27.46
N GLY A 422 3.43 31.64 26.21
CA GLY A 422 4.77 31.76 25.59
C GLY A 422 5.33 33.19 25.56
N MET A 423 6.40 33.37 24.77
CA MET A 423 7.37 34.51 24.76
C MET A 423 8.33 34.48 25.96
N GLY A 424 9.56 34.99 25.86
CA GLY A 424 10.31 35.62 24.76
C GLY A 424 11.70 36.00 25.30
N GLY A 425 12.75 35.99 24.48
CA GLY A 425 14.14 36.13 24.99
C GLY A 425 14.64 37.57 25.11
N GLU A 426 15.79 37.74 25.77
CA GLU A 426 16.66 38.92 25.65
C GLU A 426 18.13 38.56 25.99
N GLU A 427 19.08 39.37 25.53
CA GLU A 427 20.53 39.14 25.57
C GLU A 427 21.20 39.76 26.82
N GLY A 428 22.44 39.35 27.14
CA GLY A 428 23.27 40.03 28.16
C GLY A 428 24.61 39.33 28.42
N ALA A 429 25.72 40.08 28.44
CA ALA A 429 27.10 39.56 28.38
C ALA A 429 27.92 39.68 29.69
N GLY A 430 29.03 38.93 29.75
CA GLY A 430 30.18 39.14 30.67
C GLY A 430 30.03 38.55 32.09
N GLU A 431 31.11 38.24 32.83
CA GLU A 431 32.55 38.13 32.49
C GLU A 431 33.26 37.36 33.64
N ASP A 432 34.43 36.76 33.36
CA ASP A 432 35.50 36.32 34.29
C ASP A 432 35.28 35.36 35.51
N GLY A 433 36.30 34.53 35.77
CA GLY A 433 36.64 34.08 37.13
C GLY A 433 37.11 32.62 37.32
N ALA A 434 38.42 32.38 37.19
CA ALA A 434 39.17 31.13 37.48
C ALA A 434 38.75 30.37 38.78
N ASP A 435 38.98 29.05 38.97
CA ASP A 435 40.26 28.32 38.91
C ASP A 435 40.06 26.82 39.29
N GLY A 436 41.11 25.99 39.20
CA GLY A 436 41.32 24.86 40.12
C GLY A 436 40.62 23.53 39.80
N GLY A 437 41.28 22.67 39.01
CA GLY A 437 40.74 21.38 38.57
C GLY A 437 40.63 20.25 39.61
N GLU A 438 40.10 19.13 39.15
CA GLU A 438 40.68 17.80 39.41
C GLU A 438 40.27 16.82 38.31
N ALA A 439 41.11 15.82 38.04
CA ALA A 439 40.90 14.85 36.97
C ALA A 439 40.54 13.47 37.53
N GLY A 440 39.57 12.80 36.88
CA GLY A 440 39.43 11.34 36.92
C GLY A 440 38.22 10.78 37.68
N ALA A 441 37.79 9.60 37.24
CA ALA A 441 36.89 8.68 37.93
C ALA A 441 35.42 9.12 38.17
N ALA A 442 34.65 9.26 37.08
CA ALA A 442 33.20 9.01 37.12
C ALA A 442 32.68 8.34 35.83
N ALA A 443 33.42 7.36 35.30
CA ALA A 443 32.90 6.41 34.31
C ALA A 443 31.95 5.40 34.98
N THR A 444 30.85 5.90 35.54
CA THR A 444 29.83 5.07 36.19
C THR A 444 28.84 4.62 35.13
N VAL A 445 28.94 3.35 34.73
CA VAL A 445 27.98 2.70 33.83
C VAL A 445 26.62 2.63 34.52
N VAL A 446 25.80 3.66 34.31
CA VAL A 446 24.36 3.54 34.49
C VAL A 446 23.86 2.76 33.29
N ALA A 447 23.62 1.46 33.49
CA ALA A 447 22.86 0.66 32.54
C ALA A 447 21.46 1.27 32.43
N ALA A 448 21.25 2.09 31.40
CA ALA A 448 19.96 2.71 31.13
C ALA A 448 18.92 1.59 31.00
N VAL A 449 17.88 1.59 31.83
CA VAL A 449 16.82 0.60 31.69
C VAL A 449 16.03 0.92 30.42
N ALA A 450 15.86 -0.04 29.53
CA ALA A 450 15.01 0.13 28.36
C ALA A 450 13.58 0.50 28.81
N GLU A 451 13.05 1.60 28.27
CA GLU A 451 11.71 2.10 28.56
C GLU A 451 10.65 0.98 28.43
N PRO A 452 9.63 0.90 29.31
CA PRO A 452 8.66 -0.20 29.30
C PRO A 452 8.00 -0.42 27.94
N TRP A 453 7.57 0.66 27.27
CA TRP A 453 6.97 0.62 25.94
C TRP A 453 7.92 0.11 24.85
N LEU A 454 9.23 0.25 25.05
CA LEU A 454 10.24 -0.22 24.10
C LEU A 454 10.42 -1.74 24.19
N ARG A 455 10.25 -2.32 25.38
CA ARG A 455 10.19 -3.78 25.58
C ARG A 455 8.95 -4.39 24.93
N GLU A 456 7.81 -3.69 24.94
CA GLU A 456 6.60 -4.11 24.22
C GLU A 456 6.78 -4.11 22.69
N CYS A 457 7.71 -3.31 22.17
CA CYS A 457 8.06 -3.28 20.75
C CYS A 457 9.15 -4.30 20.36
N PHE A 458 9.69 -5.07 21.31
CA PHE A 458 10.79 -6.01 21.12
C PHE A 458 10.31 -7.46 21.20
N GLU A 459 10.37 -8.17 20.07
CA GLU A 459 9.89 -9.55 19.95
C GLU A 459 10.96 -10.42 19.29
N GLY A 460 11.40 -11.49 19.97
CA GLY A 460 12.30 -12.50 19.40
C GLY A 460 13.68 -12.00 18.91
N GLY A 461 14.12 -10.81 19.33
CA GLY A 461 15.33 -10.15 18.82
C GLY A 461 15.08 -9.13 17.70
N ALA A 462 13.84 -8.95 17.26
CA ALA A 462 13.43 -7.88 16.36
C ALA A 462 12.79 -6.72 17.14
N LEU A 463 13.00 -5.48 16.68
CA LEU A 463 12.46 -4.27 17.29
C LEU A 463 11.63 -3.45 16.30
N HIS A 464 10.34 -3.30 16.57
CA HIS A 464 9.37 -2.70 15.66
C HIS A 464 8.94 -1.29 16.13
N LEU A 465 9.62 -0.27 15.60
CA LEU A 465 9.41 1.15 15.90
C LEU A 465 8.76 1.94 14.76
N SER A 466 8.28 1.28 13.70
CA SER A 466 7.72 1.96 12.53
C SER A 466 6.46 2.77 12.87
N LYS A 467 6.30 3.96 12.29
CA LYS A 467 5.09 4.82 12.45
C LYS A 467 4.78 5.21 13.91
N LYS A 468 5.81 5.40 14.73
CA LYS A 468 5.72 5.80 16.15
C LYS A 468 5.93 7.31 16.38
N SER A 469 6.01 8.10 15.30
CA SER A 469 6.26 9.55 15.32
C SER A 469 7.58 9.96 15.99
N LEU A 470 8.59 9.09 15.95
CA LEU A 470 9.88 9.32 16.60
C LEU A 470 10.71 10.39 15.89
N THR A 471 11.30 11.33 16.63
CA THR A 471 12.24 12.35 16.12
C THR A 471 13.71 11.94 16.25
N GLU A 472 14.00 10.96 17.11
CA GLU A 472 15.31 10.34 17.31
C GLU A 472 15.15 8.83 17.58
N LEU A 473 16.22 8.06 17.39
CA LEU A 473 16.21 6.64 17.76
C LEU A 473 16.36 6.52 19.30
N PRO A 474 15.45 5.84 20.03
CA PRO A 474 15.44 5.86 21.50
C PRO A 474 16.74 5.31 22.10
N ARG A 475 17.28 5.98 23.14
CA ARG A 475 18.50 5.51 23.83
C ARG A 475 18.36 4.10 24.43
N GLY A 476 17.14 3.73 24.85
CA GLY A 476 16.82 2.41 25.36
C GLY A 476 17.01 1.24 24.36
N VAL A 477 17.17 1.51 23.06
CA VAL A 477 17.46 0.46 22.06
C VAL A 477 18.76 -0.27 22.40
N MET A 478 19.76 0.47 22.89
CA MET A 478 21.07 -0.08 23.24
C MET A 478 20.99 -0.95 24.51
N ALA A 479 20.07 -0.63 25.41
CA ALA A 479 19.80 -1.43 26.60
C ALA A 479 19.10 -2.77 26.30
N LEU A 480 18.39 -2.86 25.18
CA LEU A 480 17.86 -4.13 24.66
C LEU A 480 18.96 -4.97 24.01
N ALA A 481 19.90 -4.34 23.30
CA ALA A 481 21.05 -5.03 22.71
C ALA A 481 21.99 -5.67 23.75
N ALA A 482 21.99 -5.16 24.99
CA ALA A 482 22.74 -5.71 26.12
C ALA A 482 21.97 -6.79 26.94
N GLY A 483 20.77 -7.19 26.51
CA GLY A 483 19.96 -8.22 27.18
C GLY A 483 20.28 -9.66 26.77
N ASP A 484 19.61 -10.63 27.41
CA ASP A 484 19.80 -12.08 27.15
C ASP A 484 19.44 -12.51 25.70
N ILE A 485 18.65 -11.69 24.99
CA ILE A 485 18.26 -11.93 23.59
C ILE A 485 18.94 -10.85 22.73
N PRO A 486 19.84 -11.20 21.79
CA PRO A 486 20.53 -10.22 20.97
C PRO A 486 19.57 -9.50 20.02
N LEU A 487 19.79 -8.19 19.85
CA LEU A 487 19.07 -7.37 18.87
C LEU A 487 19.58 -7.68 17.45
N THR A 488 18.74 -8.33 16.64
CA THR A 488 19.07 -8.85 15.30
C THR A 488 18.35 -8.14 14.16
N SER A 489 17.22 -7.48 14.41
CA SER A 489 16.52 -6.63 13.44
C SER A 489 15.97 -5.36 14.11
N VAL A 490 16.08 -4.22 13.43
CA VAL A 490 15.48 -2.94 13.86
C VAL A 490 14.75 -2.32 12.67
N ASN A 491 13.44 -2.15 12.79
CA ASN A 491 12.63 -1.37 11.85
C ASN A 491 12.09 -0.12 12.53
N ALA A 492 12.67 1.04 12.22
CA ALA A 492 12.18 2.35 12.65
C ALA A 492 11.73 3.21 11.44
N SER A 493 11.19 2.57 10.41
CA SER A 493 10.72 3.23 9.20
C SER A 493 9.50 4.15 9.42
N SER A 494 9.23 5.07 8.50
CA SER A 494 8.07 5.96 8.54
C SER A 494 7.98 6.78 9.85
N ASN A 495 9.08 7.41 10.24
CA ASN A 495 9.18 8.30 11.41
C ASN A 495 9.71 9.68 10.98
N ALA A 496 10.10 10.52 11.95
CA ALA A 496 10.69 11.84 11.71
C ALA A 496 12.17 11.90 12.17
N ILE A 497 12.88 10.76 12.19
CA ILE A 497 14.24 10.64 12.70
C ILE A 497 15.19 11.49 11.85
N THR A 498 15.93 12.40 12.49
CA THR A 498 16.82 13.36 11.81
C THR A 498 18.29 12.93 11.75
N SER A 499 18.71 12.05 12.66
CA SER A 499 20.08 11.53 12.74
C SER A 499 20.09 10.16 13.39
N VAL A 500 21.13 9.37 13.10
CA VAL A 500 21.36 8.06 13.71
C VAL A 500 22.41 8.20 14.82
N PRO A 501 22.16 7.69 16.05
CA PRO A 501 23.13 7.78 17.13
C PRO A 501 24.37 6.94 16.85
N SER A 502 25.55 7.45 17.22
CA SER A 502 26.83 6.73 17.14
C SER A 502 26.79 5.38 17.87
N HIS A 503 26.11 5.32 19.02
CA HIS A 503 25.94 4.13 19.87
C HIS A 503 25.24 2.94 19.19
N LEU A 504 24.64 3.12 18.00
CA LEU A 504 24.15 1.98 17.22
C LEU A 504 25.27 0.99 16.88
N SER A 505 26.54 1.42 16.90
CA SER A 505 27.74 0.58 16.78
C SER A 505 27.83 -0.56 17.81
N ASP A 506 27.15 -0.44 18.95
CA ASP A 506 27.20 -1.44 20.03
C ASP A 506 26.33 -2.68 19.68
N CYS A 507 25.41 -2.55 18.72
CA CYS A 507 24.47 -3.60 18.29
C CYS A 507 25.11 -4.63 17.35
N THR A 508 26.27 -5.20 17.71
CA THR A 508 27.11 -6.05 16.83
C THR A 508 26.41 -7.27 16.22
N ALA A 509 25.31 -7.76 16.82
CA ALA A 509 24.48 -8.87 16.32
C ALA A 509 23.42 -8.46 15.28
N LEU A 510 23.30 -7.17 14.96
CA LEU A 510 22.29 -6.63 14.05
C LEU A 510 22.49 -7.15 12.63
N THR A 511 21.47 -7.83 12.10
CA THR A 511 21.44 -8.38 10.73
C THR A 511 20.56 -7.57 9.78
N GLU A 512 19.58 -6.84 10.29
CA GLU A 512 18.65 -6.02 9.51
C GLU A 512 18.44 -4.65 10.15
N LEU A 513 18.52 -3.59 9.35
CA LEU A 513 18.25 -2.22 9.76
C LEU A 513 17.44 -1.50 8.69
N ASP A 514 16.17 -1.20 9.01
CA ASP A 514 15.28 -0.38 8.18
C ASP A 514 14.97 0.94 8.86
N LEU A 515 15.49 2.02 8.26
CA LEU A 515 15.28 3.40 8.65
C LEU A 515 14.64 4.19 7.49
N SER A 516 13.99 3.52 6.54
CA SER A 516 13.35 4.16 5.39
C SER A 516 12.22 5.13 5.79
N VAL A 517 11.94 6.13 4.95
CA VAL A 517 10.90 7.14 5.16
C VAL A 517 11.12 7.88 6.48
N ASN A 518 12.24 8.59 6.56
CA ASN A 518 12.65 9.41 7.70
C ASN A 518 13.23 10.76 7.22
N ARG A 519 13.85 11.54 8.12
CA ARG A 519 14.46 12.84 7.81
C ARG A 519 15.97 12.83 8.03
N ILE A 520 16.61 11.67 7.88
CA ILE A 520 18.04 11.49 8.15
C ILE A 520 18.84 12.27 7.11
N THR A 521 19.62 13.27 7.57
CA THR A 521 20.49 14.09 6.71
C THR A 521 21.96 13.68 6.80
N SER A 522 22.39 13.23 7.98
CA SER A 522 23.75 12.82 8.28
C SER A 522 23.80 11.45 8.94
N TRP A 523 24.94 10.76 8.76
CA TRP A 523 25.22 9.46 9.35
C TRP A 523 26.54 9.53 10.13
N PRO A 524 26.63 8.95 11.35
CA PRO A 524 27.88 8.92 12.10
C PRO A 524 28.91 8.05 11.37
N SER A 525 30.03 8.66 10.99
CA SER A 525 31.15 7.94 10.39
C SER A 525 31.62 6.80 11.31
N LEU A 526 32.10 5.71 10.70
CA LEU A 526 32.54 4.47 11.37
C LEU A 526 31.44 3.60 12.02
N CYS A 527 30.20 4.07 12.17
CA CYS A 527 29.15 3.29 12.86
C CYS A 527 28.83 1.94 12.18
N LEU A 528 28.78 1.89 10.85
CA LEU A 528 28.50 0.66 10.09
C LEU A 528 29.65 -0.37 10.15
N ARG A 529 30.90 0.07 10.34
CA ARG A 529 32.08 -0.81 10.49
C ARG A 529 31.98 -1.70 11.73
N SER A 530 31.26 -1.26 12.75
CA SER A 530 31.02 -2.02 13.98
C SER A 530 29.83 -3.00 13.88
N LEU A 531 29.19 -3.12 12.71
CA LEU A 531 28.05 -4.01 12.48
C LEU A 531 28.40 -5.15 11.49
N PRO A 532 29.32 -6.07 11.85
CA PRO A 532 29.84 -7.08 10.94
C PRO A 532 28.81 -8.12 10.51
N ALA A 533 27.69 -8.23 11.23
CA ALA A 533 26.60 -9.16 10.94
C ALA A 533 25.54 -8.60 9.97
N LEU A 534 25.61 -7.31 9.60
CA LEU A 534 24.54 -6.63 8.86
C LEU A 534 24.38 -7.18 7.43
N ARG A 535 23.18 -7.67 7.12
CA ARG A 535 22.79 -8.26 5.84
C ARG A 535 21.84 -7.38 5.05
N THR A 536 20.96 -6.64 5.73
CA THR A 536 19.97 -5.77 5.10
C THR A 536 20.06 -4.36 5.67
N LEU A 537 20.29 -3.38 4.81
CA LEU A 537 20.29 -1.97 5.16
C LEU A 537 19.34 -1.20 4.23
N SER A 538 18.31 -0.60 4.81
CA SER A 538 17.30 0.21 4.11
C SER A 538 17.28 1.63 4.66
N LEU A 539 17.59 2.59 3.79
CA LEU A 539 17.61 4.03 4.07
C LEU A 539 16.72 4.82 3.10
N ALA A 540 15.91 4.13 2.30
CA ALA A 540 15.13 4.75 1.22
C ALA A 540 14.24 5.90 1.70
N ASN A 541 14.07 6.95 0.89
CA ASN A 541 13.32 8.16 1.20
C ASN A 541 13.86 8.86 2.48
N ASN A 542 15.16 9.15 2.49
CA ASN A 542 15.82 10.03 3.48
C ASN A 542 16.62 11.10 2.75
N PRO A 543 16.63 12.37 3.21
CA PRO A 543 17.38 13.46 2.58
C PRO A 543 18.88 13.40 2.92
N LEU A 544 19.56 12.31 2.56
CA LEU A 544 20.98 12.11 2.83
C LEU A 544 21.84 13.14 2.07
N GLY A 545 22.84 13.71 2.75
CA GLY A 545 23.85 14.57 2.13
C GLY A 545 24.99 13.80 1.45
N GLN A 546 25.33 12.62 1.99
CA GLN A 546 26.38 11.72 1.52
C GLN A 546 26.01 10.26 1.85
N LEU A 547 26.67 9.29 1.21
CA LEU A 547 26.58 7.88 1.60
C LEU A 547 27.03 7.66 3.07
N PRO A 548 26.39 6.74 3.81
CA PRO A 548 26.77 6.39 5.18
C PRO A 548 28.01 5.48 5.28
N LEU A 549 28.59 5.10 4.13
CA LEU A 549 29.69 4.14 4.00
C LEU A 549 30.91 4.83 3.40
N SER A 550 32.06 4.65 4.04
CA SER A 550 33.37 5.09 3.52
C SER A 550 33.91 4.13 2.46
N ALA A 551 33.76 2.82 2.69
CA ALA A 551 34.10 1.77 1.73
C ALA A 551 33.12 0.59 1.84
N PRO A 552 32.93 -0.21 0.77
CA PRO A 552 32.18 -1.47 0.85
C PRO A 552 32.73 -2.46 1.90
N GLU A 553 34.03 -2.38 2.19
CA GLU A 553 34.72 -3.19 3.21
C GLU A 553 34.19 -2.96 4.63
N ASP A 554 33.50 -1.84 4.89
CA ASP A 554 32.92 -1.55 6.20
C ASP A 554 31.72 -2.47 6.52
N VAL A 555 31.10 -3.14 5.53
CA VAL A 555 29.91 -4.00 5.70
C VAL A 555 30.01 -5.31 4.88
N PRO A 556 30.96 -6.21 5.20
CA PRO A 556 31.30 -7.37 4.35
C PRO A 556 30.21 -8.46 4.29
N ALA A 557 29.22 -8.44 5.20
CA ALA A 557 28.11 -9.39 5.23
C ALA A 557 26.88 -8.94 4.42
N LEU A 558 26.88 -7.73 3.85
CA LEU A 558 25.69 -7.11 3.27
C LEU A 558 25.19 -7.85 2.02
N LEU A 559 23.90 -8.16 2.03
CA LEU A 559 23.16 -8.83 0.95
C LEU A 559 22.24 -7.84 0.24
N HIS A 560 21.49 -7.05 1.00
CA HIS A 560 20.48 -6.12 0.48
C HIS A 560 20.80 -4.68 0.90
N LEU A 561 20.93 -3.79 -0.09
CA LEU A 561 21.16 -2.37 0.12
C LEU A 561 20.10 -1.54 -0.61
N ASN A 562 19.28 -0.82 0.15
CA ASN A 562 18.27 0.08 -0.39
C ASN A 562 18.54 1.54 -0.03
N LEU A 563 18.93 2.31 -1.04
CA LEU A 563 19.26 3.73 -0.98
C LEU A 563 18.35 4.53 -1.93
N SER A 564 17.12 4.07 -2.17
CA SER A 564 16.19 4.71 -3.12
C SER A 564 15.72 6.08 -2.65
N SER A 565 15.65 7.08 -3.53
CA SER A 565 15.18 8.44 -3.23
C SER A 565 15.96 9.10 -2.08
N CYS A 566 17.29 8.97 -2.08
CA CYS A 566 18.15 9.46 -1.02
C CYS A 566 18.86 10.80 -1.33
N CYS A 567 18.78 11.30 -2.56
CA CYS A 567 19.48 12.51 -3.00
C CYS A 567 18.78 13.80 -2.51
N SER A 568 19.37 14.51 -1.56
CA SER A 568 18.80 15.73 -0.95
C SER A 568 18.90 17.02 -1.78
N ALA A 569 19.94 17.19 -2.61
CA ALA A 569 20.21 18.43 -3.33
C ALA A 569 20.70 18.20 -4.78
N PRO A 570 20.42 19.10 -5.74
CA PRO A 570 20.80 18.92 -7.15
C PRO A 570 22.32 19.02 -7.41
N SER A 571 23.09 19.62 -6.51
CA SER A 571 24.54 19.82 -6.66
C SER A 571 25.41 18.78 -5.95
N SER A 572 24.80 17.85 -5.20
CA SER A 572 25.50 16.86 -4.38
C SER A 572 25.10 15.45 -4.81
N PRO A 573 25.87 14.78 -5.70
CA PRO A 573 25.54 13.42 -6.10
C PRO A 573 25.68 12.48 -4.90
N LEU A 574 24.68 11.63 -4.67
CA LEU A 574 24.65 10.68 -3.54
C LEU A 574 25.89 9.78 -3.54
N LEU A 575 26.27 9.30 -4.72
CA LEU A 575 27.53 8.62 -4.98
C LEU A 575 28.58 9.64 -5.45
N ALA A 576 29.61 9.87 -4.65
CA ALA A 576 30.78 10.62 -5.09
C ALA A 576 31.48 9.88 -6.25
N PRO A 577 32.08 10.57 -7.25
CA PRO A 577 32.76 9.92 -8.38
C PRO A 577 33.91 8.99 -7.99
N SER A 578 34.46 9.16 -6.78
CA SER A 578 35.51 8.32 -6.19
C SER A 578 34.99 7.07 -5.47
N PHE A 579 33.69 6.95 -5.22
CA PHE A 579 33.11 5.81 -4.52
C PHE A 579 32.85 4.65 -5.51
N SER A 580 33.41 3.49 -5.22
CA SER A 580 33.25 2.29 -6.03
C SER A 580 32.52 1.19 -5.27
N LEU A 581 31.59 0.50 -5.95
CA LEU A 581 30.88 -0.66 -5.43
C LEU A 581 31.73 -1.94 -5.42
N ALA A 582 32.93 -1.92 -6.02
CA ALA A 582 33.75 -3.11 -6.32
C ALA A 582 34.29 -3.91 -5.11
N GLY A 583 33.89 -3.62 -3.87
CA GLY A 583 34.20 -4.41 -2.67
C GLY A 583 33.01 -5.21 -2.10
N PHE A 584 31.80 -5.03 -2.61
CA PHE A 584 30.59 -5.72 -2.13
C PHE A 584 30.51 -7.19 -2.59
N SER A 585 31.32 -8.05 -1.97
CA SER A 585 31.46 -9.47 -2.37
C SER A 585 30.19 -10.32 -2.24
N ARG A 586 29.25 -9.94 -1.36
CA ARG A 586 28.05 -10.73 -1.04
C ARG A 586 26.72 -10.11 -1.47
N LEU A 587 26.73 -8.88 -1.99
CA LEU A 587 25.52 -8.13 -2.29
C LEU A 587 24.69 -8.83 -3.39
N THR A 588 23.44 -9.13 -3.08
CA THR A 588 22.45 -9.77 -3.95
C THR A 588 21.42 -8.78 -4.49
N GLU A 589 21.07 -7.73 -3.74
CA GLU A 589 20.07 -6.74 -4.15
C GLU A 589 20.56 -5.31 -3.90
N LEU A 590 20.49 -4.48 -4.94
CA LEU A 590 20.88 -3.07 -4.89
C LEU A 590 19.76 -2.18 -5.46
N HIS A 591 19.20 -1.32 -4.61
CA HIS A 591 18.17 -0.36 -5.00
C HIS A 591 18.68 1.06 -4.88
N LEU A 592 18.73 1.73 -6.04
CA LEU A 592 19.23 3.09 -6.26
C LEU A 592 18.21 3.93 -7.05
N ARG A 593 16.92 3.56 -7.01
CA ARG A 593 15.82 4.30 -7.64
C ARG A 593 15.81 5.77 -7.20
N GLY A 594 15.46 6.72 -8.08
CA GLY A 594 15.14 8.09 -7.63
C GLY A 594 16.33 8.95 -7.18
N ASN A 595 17.56 8.61 -7.58
CA ASN A 595 18.79 9.26 -7.09
C ASN A 595 19.47 10.21 -8.08
N ARG A 596 18.80 10.55 -9.20
CA ARG A 596 19.30 11.47 -10.24
C ARG A 596 20.64 11.02 -10.86
N LEU A 597 20.91 9.72 -10.90
CA LEU A 597 22.12 9.16 -11.48
C LEU A 597 22.11 9.33 -13.01
N THR A 598 23.17 9.91 -13.60
CA THR A 598 23.32 10.07 -15.06
C THR A 598 24.02 8.88 -15.73
N THR A 599 24.69 8.04 -14.93
CA THR A 599 25.45 6.87 -15.36
C THR A 599 25.31 5.73 -14.34
N PHE A 600 25.68 4.51 -14.74
CA PHE A 600 25.78 3.39 -13.80
C PHE A 600 26.88 3.65 -12.76
N PRO A 601 26.67 3.31 -11.47
CA PRO A 601 27.62 3.60 -10.41
C PRO A 601 28.95 2.83 -10.59
N PRO A 602 30.12 3.44 -10.34
CA PRO A 602 31.42 2.77 -10.54
C PRO A 602 31.53 1.43 -9.80
N GLY A 603 32.10 0.42 -10.47
CA GLY A 603 32.32 -0.91 -9.89
C GLY A 603 31.08 -1.81 -9.78
N PHE A 604 29.93 -1.40 -10.30
CA PHE A 604 28.70 -2.21 -10.33
C PHE A 604 28.87 -3.56 -11.05
N ASP A 605 29.78 -3.63 -12.02
CA ASP A 605 30.12 -4.77 -12.86
C ASP A 605 30.98 -5.82 -12.14
N SER A 606 31.58 -5.43 -11.02
CA SER A 606 32.41 -6.28 -10.15
C SER A 606 31.62 -6.88 -8.97
N LEU A 607 30.29 -7.01 -9.08
CA LEU A 607 29.40 -7.53 -8.03
C LEU A 607 29.04 -9.01 -8.30
N PRO A 608 29.78 -9.99 -7.73
CA PRO A 608 29.72 -11.39 -8.15
C PRO A 608 28.46 -12.15 -7.73
N SER A 609 27.63 -11.56 -6.87
CA SER A 609 26.43 -12.18 -6.30
C SER A 609 25.13 -11.44 -6.67
N LEU A 610 25.19 -10.35 -7.44
CA LEU A 610 24.05 -9.49 -7.67
C LEU A 610 22.97 -10.18 -8.53
N ARG A 611 21.75 -10.21 -7.99
CA ARG A 611 20.54 -10.76 -8.61
C ARG A 611 19.55 -9.68 -8.99
N ALA A 612 19.36 -8.66 -8.15
CA ALA A 612 18.46 -7.55 -8.43
C ALA A 612 19.22 -6.21 -8.43
N LEU A 613 19.06 -5.46 -9.53
CA LEU A 613 19.53 -4.08 -9.66
C LEU A 613 18.36 -3.19 -10.06
N ASN A 614 18.01 -2.25 -9.18
CA ASN A 614 16.98 -1.26 -9.44
C ASN A 614 17.60 0.14 -9.53
N LEU A 615 17.53 0.71 -10.73
CA LEU A 615 18.03 2.03 -11.11
C LEU A 615 16.91 2.89 -11.71
N SER A 616 15.62 2.57 -11.46
CA SER A 616 14.52 3.33 -12.08
C SER A 616 14.41 4.77 -11.59
N GLN A 617 13.74 5.64 -12.35
CA GLN A 617 13.55 7.05 -12.00
C GLN A 617 14.88 7.78 -11.74
N ASN A 618 15.84 7.56 -12.63
CA ASN A 618 17.14 8.24 -12.65
C ASN A 618 17.28 9.02 -13.98
N GLN A 619 18.49 9.46 -14.32
CA GLN A 619 18.80 10.23 -15.52
C GLN A 619 19.78 9.48 -16.43
N ILE A 620 19.81 8.14 -16.34
CA ILE A 620 20.83 7.32 -16.99
C ILE A 620 20.66 7.39 -18.51
N GLU A 621 21.72 7.78 -19.22
CA GLU A 621 21.71 7.95 -20.68
C GLU A 621 22.05 6.66 -21.44
N SER A 622 22.76 5.73 -20.83
CA SER A 622 23.12 4.45 -21.46
C SER A 622 23.37 3.34 -20.44
N ILE A 623 23.08 2.11 -20.85
CA ILE A 623 23.50 0.91 -20.13
C ILE A 623 24.89 0.53 -20.68
N PRO A 624 25.94 0.41 -19.84
CA PRO A 624 27.27 0.02 -20.29
C PRO A 624 27.34 -1.49 -20.58
N LEU A 625 28.18 -1.90 -21.55
CA LEU A 625 28.38 -3.31 -21.92
C LEU A 625 28.81 -4.20 -20.73
N ALA A 626 29.48 -3.63 -19.73
CA ALA A 626 29.91 -4.32 -18.52
C ALA A 626 28.76 -4.94 -17.70
N ILE A 627 27.49 -4.54 -17.92
CA ILE A 627 26.31 -5.23 -17.38
C ILE A 627 26.28 -6.73 -17.71
N THR A 628 26.88 -7.14 -18.84
CA THR A 628 26.97 -8.54 -19.28
C THR A 628 27.88 -9.41 -18.40
N GLN A 629 28.68 -8.82 -17.51
CA GLN A 629 29.52 -9.56 -16.56
C GLN A 629 28.72 -10.04 -15.33
N LEU A 630 27.53 -9.47 -15.09
CA LEU A 630 26.64 -9.86 -13.98
C LEU A 630 25.88 -11.16 -14.29
N SER A 631 26.63 -12.26 -14.34
CA SER A 631 26.17 -13.61 -14.69
C SER A 631 25.10 -14.22 -13.76
N ARG A 632 24.72 -13.53 -12.68
CA ARG A 632 23.65 -13.92 -11.74
C ARG A 632 22.46 -12.96 -11.74
N LEU A 633 22.46 -11.94 -12.61
CA LEU A 633 21.41 -10.93 -12.62
C LEU A 633 20.07 -11.54 -13.09
N GLU A 634 19.09 -11.52 -12.20
CA GLU A 634 17.73 -12.04 -12.39
C GLU A 634 16.71 -10.94 -12.65
N SER A 635 16.97 -9.73 -12.14
CA SER A 635 16.12 -8.54 -12.28
C SER A 635 16.94 -7.28 -12.54
N LEU A 636 16.64 -6.59 -13.64
CA LEU A 636 17.17 -5.26 -13.97
C LEU A 636 15.99 -4.31 -14.21
N ASP A 637 15.83 -3.33 -13.31
CA ASP A 637 14.85 -2.25 -13.46
C ASP A 637 15.59 -0.95 -13.79
N VAL A 638 15.43 -0.47 -15.03
CA VAL A 638 15.96 0.81 -15.51
C VAL A 638 14.83 1.69 -16.06
N SER A 639 13.58 1.51 -15.59
CA SER A 639 12.46 2.33 -16.05
C SER A 639 12.68 3.82 -15.74
N ASP A 640 12.01 4.70 -16.48
CA ASP A 640 11.99 6.15 -16.22
C ASP A 640 13.42 6.73 -16.16
N ASN A 641 14.20 6.47 -17.21
CA ASN A 641 15.56 6.98 -17.42
C ASN A 641 15.66 7.63 -18.82
N ASN A 642 16.85 8.09 -19.21
CA ASN A 642 17.09 8.80 -20.47
C ASN A 642 17.73 7.90 -21.56
N ILE A 643 17.50 6.58 -21.52
CA ILE A 643 18.18 5.61 -22.40
C ILE A 643 17.55 5.63 -23.81
N PRO A 644 18.26 6.07 -24.88
CA PRO A 644 17.68 6.20 -26.22
C PRO A 644 17.69 4.89 -27.03
N MET A 645 18.50 3.91 -26.61
CA MET A 645 18.63 2.60 -27.23
C MET A 645 19.14 1.55 -26.24
N LEU A 646 18.70 0.30 -26.40
CA LEU A 646 19.24 -0.84 -25.66
C LEU A 646 20.33 -1.55 -26.48
N LEU A 647 21.33 -2.09 -25.81
CA LEU A 647 22.35 -2.94 -26.43
C LEU A 647 21.83 -4.37 -26.67
N PRO A 648 22.01 -4.96 -27.86
CA PRO A 648 21.65 -6.35 -28.17
C PRO A 648 22.20 -7.38 -27.17
N GLN A 649 23.40 -7.12 -26.62
CA GLN A 649 24.10 -8.03 -25.71
C GLN A 649 23.37 -8.25 -24.36
N LEU A 650 22.33 -7.47 -24.02
CA LEU A 650 21.43 -7.78 -22.91
C LEU A 650 20.70 -9.11 -23.12
N GLY A 651 20.42 -9.51 -24.37
CA GLY A 651 19.83 -10.81 -24.70
C GLY A 651 20.70 -12.02 -24.27
N LEU A 652 22.00 -11.82 -24.05
CA LEU A 652 22.92 -12.87 -23.57
C LEU A 652 22.77 -13.18 -22.07
N LEU A 653 22.08 -12.33 -21.30
CA LEU A 653 21.86 -12.54 -19.86
C LEU A 653 20.74 -13.57 -19.63
N LYS A 654 21.05 -14.86 -19.82
CA LYS A 654 20.08 -15.97 -19.70
C LYS A 654 19.44 -16.13 -18.31
N THR A 655 20.03 -15.53 -17.27
CA THR A 655 19.45 -15.47 -15.92
C THR A 655 18.37 -14.39 -15.77
N LEU A 656 18.33 -13.41 -16.67
CA LEU A 656 17.52 -12.21 -16.52
C LEU A 656 16.04 -12.52 -16.78
N SER A 657 15.28 -12.64 -15.69
CA SER A 657 13.85 -12.97 -15.70
C SER A 657 12.96 -11.73 -15.79
N LEU A 658 13.44 -10.59 -15.27
CA LEU A 658 12.78 -9.30 -15.27
C LEU A 658 13.71 -8.23 -15.83
N LEU A 659 13.29 -7.60 -16.92
CA LEU A 659 13.90 -6.42 -17.53
C LEU A 659 12.80 -5.38 -17.72
N ARG A 660 12.89 -4.26 -17.00
CA ARG A 660 12.01 -3.10 -17.16
C ARG A 660 12.78 -1.94 -17.77
N VAL A 661 12.22 -1.39 -18.84
CA VAL A 661 12.82 -0.33 -19.66
C VAL A 661 11.79 0.75 -20.03
N ASP A 662 10.60 0.68 -19.43
CA ASP A 662 9.49 1.60 -19.60
C ASP A 662 9.91 3.06 -19.28
N GLY A 663 9.21 4.06 -19.81
CA GLY A 663 9.53 5.47 -19.54
C GLY A 663 10.86 5.98 -20.13
N ASN A 664 11.62 5.16 -20.87
CA ASN A 664 12.83 5.57 -21.58
C ASN A 664 12.52 6.01 -23.03
N PRO A 665 13.31 6.94 -23.62
CA PRO A 665 13.15 7.42 -24.99
C PRO A 665 13.66 6.42 -26.06
N ILE A 666 13.39 5.13 -25.91
CA ILE A 666 13.89 4.06 -26.79
C ILE A 666 13.25 4.14 -28.17
N ARG A 667 14.04 4.50 -29.19
CA ARG A 667 13.55 4.67 -30.58
C ARG A 667 13.73 3.43 -31.47
N THR A 668 14.59 2.49 -31.07
CA THR A 668 15.04 1.36 -31.91
C THR A 668 14.20 0.08 -31.78
N ILE A 669 13.27 0.05 -30.82
CA ILE A 669 12.46 -1.13 -30.49
C ILE A 669 10.99 -0.73 -30.52
N ARG A 670 10.15 -1.51 -31.20
CA ARG A 670 8.70 -1.25 -31.22
C ARG A 670 8.11 -1.47 -29.83
N TRP A 671 7.24 -0.56 -29.40
CA TRP A 671 6.59 -0.61 -28.10
C TRP A 671 5.85 -1.93 -27.82
N SER A 672 5.29 -2.57 -28.85
CA SER A 672 4.64 -3.89 -28.73
C SER A 672 5.58 -5.02 -28.30
N ILE A 673 6.89 -4.89 -28.53
CA ILE A 673 7.92 -5.86 -28.11
C ILE A 673 8.30 -5.61 -26.64
N ILE A 674 8.38 -4.34 -26.22
CA ILE A 674 8.62 -3.93 -24.84
C ILE A 674 7.43 -4.41 -23.96
N ASN A 675 6.20 -4.09 -24.37
CA ASN A 675 4.97 -4.59 -23.73
C ASN A 675 4.75 -6.10 -23.85
N GLY A 676 5.51 -6.81 -24.71
CA GLY A 676 5.50 -8.27 -24.80
C GLY A 676 6.16 -8.96 -23.60
N GLY A 677 6.70 -8.18 -22.65
CA GLY A 677 7.37 -8.67 -21.45
C GLY A 677 8.82 -9.08 -21.70
N THR A 678 9.54 -9.30 -20.60
CA THR A 678 11.00 -9.52 -20.61
C THR A 678 11.47 -10.57 -21.60
N LYS A 679 10.78 -11.71 -21.72
CA LYS A 679 11.17 -12.78 -22.66
C LYS A 679 11.11 -12.35 -24.12
N ALA A 680 10.08 -11.59 -24.52
CA ALA A 680 9.95 -11.09 -25.89
C ALA A 680 11.00 -10.02 -26.20
N LEU A 681 11.27 -9.13 -25.24
CA LEU A 681 12.31 -8.10 -25.36
C LEU A 681 13.72 -8.70 -25.44
N LEU A 682 14.05 -9.68 -24.61
CA LEU A 682 15.36 -10.36 -24.64
C LEU A 682 15.56 -11.16 -25.92
N ALA A 683 14.55 -11.91 -26.38
CA ALA A 683 14.63 -12.63 -27.66
C ALA A 683 14.83 -11.67 -28.86
N TYR A 684 14.16 -10.51 -28.87
CA TYR A 684 14.39 -9.47 -29.88
C TYR A 684 15.79 -8.87 -29.82
N LEU A 685 16.38 -8.74 -28.62
CA LEU A 685 17.75 -8.25 -28.47
C LEU A 685 18.79 -9.31 -28.89
N GLU A 686 18.55 -10.59 -28.60
CA GLU A 686 19.38 -11.72 -28.99
C GLU A 686 19.46 -11.88 -30.53
N ASP A 687 18.31 -11.80 -31.23
CA ASP A 687 18.21 -11.85 -32.71
C ASP A 687 18.97 -10.71 -33.41
N ARG A 688 19.27 -9.62 -32.69
CA ARG A 688 20.01 -8.45 -33.20
C ARG A 688 21.53 -8.52 -32.97
N ILE A 689 22.05 -9.59 -32.37
CA ILE A 689 23.49 -9.76 -32.15
C ILE A 689 24.16 -10.22 -33.45
N PRO A 690 25.17 -9.51 -33.99
CA PRO A 690 25.88 -9.95 -35.18
C PRO A 690 26.56 -11.31 -34.96
N ALA A 691 26.45 -12.22 -35.93
CA ALA A 691 26.94 -13.60 -35.85
C ALA A 691 28.43 -13.73 -35.46
N GLU A 692 29.26 -12.75 -35.80
CA GLU A 692 30.68 -12.71 -35.41
C GLU A 692 30.86 -12.61 -33.89
N VAL A 693 29.99 -11.87 -33.19
CA VAL A 693 30.05 -11.66 -31.73
C VAL A 693 29.57 -12.88 -30.95
N ALA A 694 28.61 -13.63 -31.51
CA ALA A 694 28.09 -14.87 -30.89
C ALA A 694 29.15 -15.98 -30.75
N SER A 695 30.23 -15.92 -31.54
CA SER A 695 31.30 -16.92 -31.54
C SER A 695 32.34 -16.77 -30.41
N MET A 696 32.40 -15.62 -29.72
CA MET A 696 33.52 -15.29 -28.82
C MET A 696 33.38 -15.75 -27.35
N ARG A 697 32.29 -16.44 -26.97
CA ARG A 697 32.09 -16.99 -25.62
C ARG A 697 31.30 -18.32 -25.61
N SER A 698 31.70 -19.28 -26.44
CA SER A 698 31.33 -20.70 -26.26
C SER A 698 32.19 -21.34 -25.17
#